data_AF-X5Y9K7-F1
#
_entry.id   AF-X5Y9K7-F1
#
_cell.length_a   1.000
_cell.length_b   1.000
_cell.length_c   1.000
_cell.angle_alpha   90.00
_cell.angle_beta   90.00
_cell.angle_gamma   90.00
#
_symmetry.space_group_name_H-M   'P 1'
#
loop_
_entity.id
_entity.type
_entity.pdbx_description
1 polymer ?
#
loop_
_entity_poly.entity_id
_entity_poly.type
_entity_poly.pdbx_seq_one_letter_code
_entity_poly.pdbx_strand_id
1 'polypeptide(L)'
;MHSSFGGQGFKLADLHPIESVDLSRWSKVICSTNFALDGLDEELLALPWDLVVVDEVHHLLNAPHLYDLVMQLSRTARDLLLLSAVPVRRRESELYRLLALLDPQTYGKDGPSEEAFLALYKAQEPLGRRLNLLSHDLADLESGEASIQDVVSRLDRTLSLPILQNDEQLQALLAGAKADPERAGALAREAHLTISDRYRVNRRILRNRRERLISQDRLVRINRVPAPLVYEPDQIEGEAVTAAETMLAALAGDTSLSPDILRPFSRILLQALVDPLATLEVLTAVRDAKAATVNSYGREMLNSAVGLGGERWRVQLDTASAGIKAHVDVSLLSGALRLTSNWRSSQTSSARWEALISLLHGEIAAGRKTLVFVGFPGVAQRLSTLLKGTFGEKSVTEFRSDLDDMVKEENVGRFRAESDVSVMVSDESGGEGRNFQFAHSLVHADLPWQPAVIEQRIGRLDRLGREAISTEVVSHICVNADAWEGGLYACYHQGLDLFGTSVSGLEFALRHIQDEIVDAALTDGQDGMRDLVPRLKAIAAEERVRDESEALLDESSYHAARAERFVRTPSAESEFALEAAFLDYFRILSSGKGVSKHQSGDESEGLWCLRPDNVPHGEFTIVDKDAAGEVGKRIGTFRRALAQRQRNVEFFTYGNPLFDAVVESLGQRLTGRTYAIACQTGGKTAFIGLEMIVAARPRLSPSDVSPSLSNLAEAIFGTQRRQLFVPLLRGQSVDGSQLAALLVSLSKKGEGPRWRDLSGGDVQQLVRRFDGDLSTCVNRAMDEIIPAVRLVFAKALVEPLASERERIAVQRRQLIEGADAAGAAEAVMLERYSALIDSWDVVLDGIGFLAVNVRN
;
A
#
# COMPACT_ATOMS: atom_id res chain seq x y z
N MET A 1 6.10 22.31 -6.62
CA MET A 1 7.02 21.20 -6.97
C MET A 1 6.23 19.91 -7.11
N HIS A 2 6.70 18.95 -7.91
CA HIS A 2 6.05 17.65 -8.10
C HIS A 2 6.72 16.60 -7.22
N SER A 3 5.95 15.76 -6.52
CA SER A 3 6.46 14.51 -5.97
C SER A 3 6.17 13.38 -6.97
N SER A 4 7.16 12.53 -7.25
CA SER A 4 6.95 11.34 -8.08
C SER A 4 6.74 10.12 -7.19
N PHE A 5 5.56 9.52 -7.23
CA PHE A 5 5.29 8.21 -6.61
C PHE A 5 5.12 7.18 -7.71
N GLY A 6 5.98 6.15 -7.73
CA GLY A 6 5.93 5.11 -8.77
C GLY A 6 6.12 5.63 -10.19
N GLY A 7 6.82 6.75 -10.37
CA GLY A 7 7.01 7.40 -11.68
C GLY A 7 5.88 8.36 -12.10
N GLN A 8 4.81 8.50 -11.30
CA GLN A 8 3.73 9.45 -11.58
C GLN A 8 3.85 10.72 -10.74
N GLY A 9 3.68 11.88 -11.37
CA GLY A 9 3.75 13.18 -10.71
C GLY A 9 2.44 13.55 -9.99
N PHE A 10 2.54 13.86 -8.70
CA PHE A 10 1.47 14.46 -7.89
C PHE A 10 1.76 15.94 -7.62
N LYS A 11 0.72 16.74 -7.48
CA LYS A 11 0.83 18.12 -7.01
C LYS A 11 0.59 18.15 -5.50
N LEU A 12 1.58 18.64 -4.76
CA LEU A 12 1.48 18.89 -3.33
C LEU A 12 0.90 20.29 -3.12
N ALA A 13 -0.37 20.37 -2.75
CA ALA A 13 -1.07 21.65 -2.62
C ALA A 13 -0.48 22.51 -1.49
N ASP A 14 -0.04 21.90 -0.39
CA ASP A 14 0.53 22.57 0.79
C ASP A 14 1.77 23.41 0.48
N LEU A 15 2.45 23.14 -0.64
CA LEU A 15 3.63 23.91 -1.08
C LEU A 15 3.28 25.23 -1.76
N HIS A 16 1.99 25.53 -1.92
CA HIS A 16 1.48 26.71 -2.60
C HIS A 16 0.67 27.56 -1.61
N PRO A 17 0.82 28.89 -1.62
CA PRO A 17 -0.10 29.78 -0.91
C PRO A 17 -1.53 29.49 -1.35
N ILE A 18 -2.47 29.45 -0.42
CA ILE A 18 -3.83 28.99 -0.71
C ILE A 18 -4.51 29.82 -1.79
N GLU A 19 -4.26 31.14 -1.83
CA GLU A 19 -4.83 32.04 -2.84
C GLU A 19 -4.30 31.79 -4.26
N SER A 20 -3.26 30.98 -4.41
CA SER A 20 -2.61 30.64 -5.68
C SER A 20 -2.92 29.23 -6.16
N VAL A 21 -3.62 28.43 -5.36
CA VAL A 21 -4.03 27.08 -5.73
C VAL A 21 -5.20 27.18 -6.70
N ASP A 22 -5.14 26.41 -7.79
CA ASP A 22 -6.24 26.24 -8.74
C ASP A 22 -6.32 24.75 -9.05
N LEU A 23 -7.16 24.05 -8.29
CA LEU A 23 -7.27 22.59 -8.36
C LEU A 23 -7.74 22.10 -9.74
N SER A 24 -8.46 22.93 -10.50
CA SER A 24 -9.00 22.57 -11.83
C SER A 24 -7.91 22.23 -12.85
N ARG A 25 -6.67 22.70 -12.62
CA ARG A 25 -5.52 22.46 -13.50
C ARG A 25 -4.79 21.17 -13.20
N TRP A 26 -5.14 20.48 -12.12
CA TRP A 26 -4.39 19.34 -11.61
C TRP A 26 -5.25 18.08 -11.64
N SER A 27 -4.76 17.03 -12.31
CA SER A 27 -5.44 15.74 -12.35
C SER A 27 -5.14 14.86 -11.12
N LYS A 28 -4.09 15.20 -10.35
CA LYS A 28 -3.64 14.45 -9.16
C LYS A 28 -3.12 15.40 -8.11
N VAL A 29 -3.77 15.42 -6.96
CA VAL A 29 -3.48 16.35 -5.87
C VAL A 29 -3.30 15.58 -4.57
N ILE A 30 -2.33 16.00 -3.77
CA ILE A 30 -2.14 15.61 -2.39
C ILE A 30 -2.20 16.89 -1.57
N CYS A 31 -3.00 16.88 -0.51
CA CYS A 31 -3.05 17.97 0.48
C CYS A 31 -3.11 17.39 1.89
N SER A 32 -2.57 18.10 2.88
CA SER A 32 -2.80 17.73 4.29
C SER A 32 -4.25 18.02 4.69
N THR A 33 -4.75 17.29 5.68
CA THR A 33 -6.11 17.47 6.22
C THR A 33 -6.33 18.87 6.78
N ASN A 34 -5.30 19.46 7.38
CA ASN A 34 -5.34 20.83 7.88
C ASN A 34 -5.45 21.83 6.71
N PHE A 35 -4.66 21.66 5.65
CA PHE A 35 -4.69 22.56 4.49
C PHE A 35 -6.00 22.45 3.70
N ALA A 36 -6.60 21.25 3.65
CA ALA A 36 -7.92 21.04 3.08
C ALA A 36 -9.01 21.87 3.79
N LEU A 37 -8.93 22.02 5.12
CA LEU A 37 -9.89 22.79 5.91
C LEU A 37 -9.61 24.30 5.94
N ASP A 38 -8.36 24.71 5.71
CA ASP A 38 -7.92 26.11 5.86
C ASP A 38 -8.20 26.95 4.60
N GLY A 39 -9.24 26.60 3.82
CA GLY A 39 -9.74 27.36 2.67
C GLY A 39 -9.73 26.67 1.29
N LEU A 40 -9.49 25.35 1.23
CA LEU A 40 -9.58 24.56 -0.01
C LEU A 40 -10.87 23.75 -0.14
N ASP A 41 -11.67 23.70 0.92
CA ASP A 41 -12.90 22.92 1.02
C ASP A 41 -13.90 23.23 -0.11
N GLU A 42 -14.13 24.51 -0.40
CA GLU A 42 -15.02 24.92 -1.49
C GLU A 42 -14.52 24.46 -2.87
N GLU A 43 -13.21 24.60 -3.16
CA GLU A 43 -12.63 24.16 -4.44
C GLU A 43 -12.62 22.63 -4.57
N LEU A 44 -12.32 21.91 -3.49
CA LEU A 44 -12.34 20.45 -3.45
C LEU A 44 -13.74 19.92 -3.78
N LEU A 45 -14.78 20.54 -3.23
CA LEU A 45 -16.17 20.15 -3.42
C LEU A 45 -16.73 20.53 -4.80
N ALA A 46 -16.18 21.56 -5.44
CA ALA A 46 -16.62 22.02 -6.75
C ALA A 46 -16.18 21.08 -7.90
N LEU A 47 -15.20 20.20 -7.68
CA LEU A 47 -14.61 19.35 -8.71
C LEU A 47 -15.13 17.89 -8.65
N PRO A 48 -15.38 17.26 -9.82
CA PRO A 48 -15.88 15.88 -9.87
C PRO A 48 -14.73 14.86 -9.79
N TRP A 49 -14.25 14.57 -8.59
CA TRP A 49 -13.16 13.61 -8.39
C TRP A 49 -13.58 12.18 -8.73
N ASP A 50 -12.78 11.47 -9.53
CA ASP A 50 -12.99 10.04 -9.78
C ASP A 50 -12.68 9.20 -8.53
N LEU A 51 -11.62 9.55 -7.78
CA LEU A 51 -11.20 8.84 -6.58
C LEU A 51 -10.75 9.84 -5.52
N VAL A 52 -11.27 9.68 -4.31
CA VAL A 52 -10.77 10.35 -3.10
C VAL A 52 -10.09 9.33 -2.21
N VAL A 53 -8.86 9.62 -1.79
CA VAL A 53 -8.12 8.80 -0.84
C VAL A 53 -7.94 9.59 0.45
N VAL A 54 -8.39 9.02 1.57
CA VAL A 54 -8.18 9.61 2.89
C VAL A 54 -7.32 8.66 3.69
N ASP A 55 -6.11 9.11 4.02
CA ASP A 55 -5.19 8.38 4.89
C ASP A 55 -5.46 8.69 6.36
N GLU A 56 -5.13 7.74 7.22
CA GLU A 56 -5.34 7.79 8.68
C GLU A 56 -6.74 8.28 9.09
N VAL A 57 -7.77 7.65 8.52
CA VAL A 57 -9.19 8.06 8.64
C VAL A 57 -9.69 8.14 10.09
N HIS A 58 -9.01 7.49 11.03
CA HIS A 58 -9.34 7.53 12.45
C HIS A 58 -9.20 8.95 13.05
N HIS A 59 -8.46 9.87 12.39
CA HIS A 59 -8.44 11.28 12.74
C HIS A 59 -9.78 11.98 12.46
N LEU A 60 -10.52 11.60 11.40
CA LEU A 60 -11.80 12.22 11.03
C LEU A 60 -12.82 12.19 12.16
N LEU A 61 -12.82 11.12 12.95
CA LEU A 61 -13.79 10.89 14.02
C LEU A 61 -13.79 11.98 15.09
N ASN A 62 -12.69 12.73 15.21
CA ASN A 62 -12.47 13.75 16.23
C ASN A 62 -12.33 15.15 15.62
N ALA A 63 -12.51 15.24 14.31
CA ALA A 63 -12.46 16.46 13.54
C ALA A 63 -13.80 16.62 12.79
N PRO A 64 -14.87 17.11 13.46
CA PRO A 64 -16.22 17.17 12.88
C PRO A 64 -16.24 17.91 11.53
N HIS A 65 -15.48 19.00 11.42
CA HIS A 65 -15.38 19.77 10.19
C HIS A 65 -14.74 18.97 9.05
N LEU A 66 -13.65 18.23 9.34
CA LEU A 66 -12.99 17.37 8.35
C LEU A 66 -13.89 16.21 7.94
N TYR A 67 -14.60 15.62 8.90
CA TYR A 67 -15.55 14.55 8.64
C TYR A 67 -16.67 15.02 7.70
N ASP A 68 -17.22 16.21 7.92
CA ASP A 68 -18.28 16.77 7.09
C ASP A 68 -17.79 17.07 5.66
N LEU A 69 -16.56 17.58 5.50
CA LEU A 69 -15.93 17.75 4.19
C LEU A 69 -15.82 16.40 3.44
N VAL A 70 -15.28 15.37 4.09
CA VAL A 70 -15.14 14.03 3.50
C VAL A 70 -16.50 13.40 3.20
N MET A 71 -17.52 13.63 4.04
CA MET A 71 -18.89 13.16 3.79
C MET A 71 -19.53 13.81 2.57
N GLN A 72 -19.21 15.08 2.29
CA GLN A 72 -19.68 15.74 1.08
C GLN A 72 -18.93 15.23 -0.15
N LEU A 73 -17.60 15.08 -0.05
CA LEU A 73 -16.78 14.47 -1.10
C LEU A 73 -17.22 13.04 -1.42
N SER A 74 -17.60 12.23 -0.44
CA SER A 74 -18.05 10.85 -0.67
C SER A 74 -19.37 10.75 -1.45
N ARG A 75 -20.15 11.84 -1.51
CA ARG A 75 -21.39 11.91 -2.28
C ARG A 75 -21.18 12.37 -3.71
N THR A 76 -20.11 13.12 -3.98
CA THR A 76 -19.81 13.68 -5.30
C THR A 76 -18.76 12.89 -6.05
N ALA A 77 -17.79 12.31 -5.35
CA ALA A 77 -16.77 11.46 -5.93
C ALA A 77 -17.33 10.11 -6.37
N ARG A 78 -16.77 9.54 -7.45
CA ARG A 78 -17.18 8.21 -7.93
C ARG A 78 -16.74 7.10 -6.97
N ASP A 79 -15.48 7.14 -6.52
CA ASP A 79 -14.88 6.14 -5.65
C ASP A 79 -14.22 6.79 -4.41
N LEU A 80 -14.31 6.11 -3.26
CA LEU A 80 -13.71 6.55 -1.99
C LEU A 80 -12.86 5.42 -1.40
N LEU A 81 -11.61 5.74 -1.05
CA LEU A 81 -10.70 4.83 -0.36
C LEU A 81 -10.31 5.42 1.00
N LEU A 82 -10.68 4.72 2.07
CA LEU A 82 -10.32 5.09 3.44
C LEU A 82 -9.22 4.16 3.93
N LEU A 83 -8.07 4.72 4.28
CA LEU A 83 -6.93 4.00 4.83
C LEU A 83 -6.81 4.32 6.32
N SER A 84 -6.49 3.29 7.12
CA SER A 84 -6.28 3.46 8.55
C SER A 84 -5.40 2.33 9.06
N ALA A 85 -4.36 2.67 9.82
CA ALA A 85 -3.58 1.69 10.57
C ALA A 85 -4.34 1.16 11.79
N VAL A 86 -5.31 1.94 12.27
CA VAL A 86 -6.17 1.63 13.41
C VAL A 86 -7.44 0.95 12.90
N PRO A 87 -7.85 -0.23 13.42
CA PRO A 87 -9.17 -0.81 13.15
C PRO A 87 -10.27 0.17 13.62
N VAL A 88 -11.58 -0.12 13.58
CA VAL A 88 -12.60 0.80 14.14
C VAL A 88 -13.53 -0.02 15.02
N ARG A 89 -13.25 -0.07 16.33
CA ARG A 89 -13.73 -1.21 17.15
C ARG A 89 -14.40 -0.90 18.48
N ARG A 90 -14.23 0.28 19.09
CA ARG A 90 -14.77 0.51 20.46
C ARG A 90 -15.82 1.60 20.62
N ARG A 91 -16.08 2.41 19.59
CA ARG A 91 -17.34 3.16 19.53
C ARG A 91 -18.06 2.67 18.30
N GLU A 92 -19.06 1.83 18.54
CA GLU A 92 -19.89 1.24 17.50
C GLU A 92 -20.48 2.35 16.59
N SER A 93 -20.73 3.52 17.17
CA SER A 93 -21.10 4.77 16.49
C SER A 93 -20.01 5.35 15.56
N GLU A 94 -18.73 5.20 15.90
CA GLU A 94 -17.62 5.66 15.06
C GLU A 94 -17.43 4.77 13.83
N LEU A 95 -17.57 3.45 13.97
CA LEU A 95 -17.57 2.55 12.82
C LEU A 95 -18.77 2.81 11.92
N TYR A 96 -19.94 3.01 12.50
CA TYR A 96 -21.14 3.41 11.76
C TYR A 96 -20.89 4.70 10.96
N ARG A 97 -20.26 5.72 11.58
CA ARG A 97 -19.89 6.97 10.91
C ARG A 97 -18.93 6.75 9.73
N LEU A 98 -17.87 5.97 9.91
CA LEU A 98 -16.95 5.69 8.80
C LEU A 98 -17.60 4.87 7.68
N LEU A 99 -18.50 3.94 8.02
CA LEU A 99 -19.31 3.22 7.04
C LEU A 99 -20.29 4.14 6.31
N ALA A 100 -20.83 5.15 6.98
CA ALA A 100 -21.66 6.18 6.35
C ALA A 100 -20.87 7.05 5.36
N LEU A 101 -19.54 7.16 5.48
CA LEU A 101 -18.69 7.76 4.44
C LEU A 101 -18.58 6.84 3.21
N LEU A 102 -18.38 5.54 3.42
CA LEU A 102 -18.18 4.54 2.35
C LEU A 102 -19.47 4.15 1.61
N ASP A 103 -20.60 4.14 2.32
CA ASP A 103 -21.90 3.82 1.77
C ASP A 103 -22.98 4.72 2.41
N PRO A 104 -23.05 5.99 1.96
CA PRO A 104 -24.01 6.95 2.50
C PRO A 104 -25.47 6.56 2.26
N GLN A 105 -25.75 5.66 1.31
CA GLN A 105 -27.10 5.17 1.02
C GLN A 105 -27.50 4.10 2.04
N THR A 106 -26.60 3.17 2.34
CA THR A 106 -26.87 2.06 3.25
C THR A 106 -26.81 2.48 4.71
N TYR A 107 -25.89 3.35 5.13
CA TYR A 107 -25.78 3.80 6.54
C TYR A 107 -26.21 5.27 6.72
N GLY A 108 -27.00 5.77 5.76
CA GLY A 108 -27.61 7.10 5.79
C GLY A 108 -28.95 7.12 6.53
N LYS A 109 -29.80 8.10 6.21
CA LYS A 109 -31.13 8.25 6.84
C LYS A 109 -32.08 7.09 6.58
N ASP A 110 -31.95 6.43 5.43
CA ASP A 110 -32.83 5.34 4.98
C ASP A 110 -32.26 3.94 5.28
N GLY A 111 -31.12 3.89 5.98
CA GLY A 111 -30.39 2.69 6.36
C GLY A 111 -30.94 1.94 7.58
N PRO A 112 -30.30 0.82 7.99
CA PRO A 112 -30.58 0.23 9.29
C PRO A 112 -30.26 1.25 10.37
N SER A 113 -31.13 1.34 11.39
CA SER A 113 -30.88 2.21 12.53
C SER A 113 -29.53 1.88 13.15
N GLU A 114 -28.91 2.89 13.78
CA GLU A 114 -27.67 2.68 14.54
C GLU A 114 -27.84 1.48 15.49
N GLU A 115 -28.98 1.37 16.18
CA GLU A 115 -29.33 0.22 17.04
C GLU A 115 -29.30 -1.15 16.33
N ALA A 116 -29.85 -1.25 15.12
CA ALA A 116 -29.82 -2.49 14.34
C ALA A 116 -28.39 -2.83 13.90
N PHE A 117 -27.60 -1.82 13.54
CA PHE A 117 -26.17 -1.97 13.28
C PHE A 117 -25.42 -2.45 14.53
N LEU A 118 -25.69 -1.87 15.71
CA LEU A 118 -25.08 -2.28 16.98
C LEU A 118 -25.38 -3.75 17.28
N ALA A 119 -26.62 -4.20 17.05
CA ALA A 119 -27.01 -5.58 17.26
C ALA A 119 -26.24 -6.54 16.34
N LEU A 120 -26.09 -6.19 15.05
CA LEU A 120 -25.29 -6.95 14.10
C LEU A 120 -23.80 -6.96 14.47
N TYR A 121 -23.27 -5.82 14.88
CA TYR A 121 -21.87 -5.63 15.29
C TYR A 121 -21.53 -6.52 16.51
N LYS A 122 -22.35 -6.48 17.56
CA LYS A 122 -22.20 -7.32 18.75
C LYS A 122 -22.31 -8.81 18.44
N ALA A 123 -23.04 -9.17 17.40
CA ALA A 123 -23.16 -10.55 16.96
C ALA A 123 -21.94 -11.05 16.16
N GLN A 124 -21.04 -10.19 15.67
CA GLN A 124 -19.89 -10.60 14.86
C GLN A 124 -18.96 -11.59 15.59
N GLU A 125 -18.64 -11.32 16.87
CA GLU A 125 -17.76 -12.17 17.67
C GLU A 125 -18.27 -13.61 17.84
N PRO A 126 -19.50 -13.83 18.37
CA PRO A 126 -20.03 -15.19 18.51
C PRO A 126 -20.31 -15.85 17.15
N LEU A 127 -20.65 -15.07 16.12
CA LEU A 127 -20.85 -15.57 14.76
C LEU A 127 -19.56 -16.12 14.17
N GLY A 128 -18.45 -15.36 14.26
CA GLY A 128 -17.14 -15.76 13.74
C GLY A 128 -16.61 -17.03 14.39
N ARG A 129 -16.73 -17.16 15.71
CA ARG A 129 -16.33 -18.39 16.43
C ARG A 129 -17.12 -19.61 15.95
N ARG A 130 -18.45 -19.48 15.78
CA ARG A 130 -19.29 -20.62 15.36
C ARG A 130 -19.07 -20.99 13.89
N LEU A 131 -18.92 -19.99 13.01
CA LEU A 131 -18.61 -20.22 11.60
C LEU A 131 -17.22 -20.83 11.39
N ASN A 132 -16.21 -20.41 12.16
CA ASN A 132 -14.89 -21.01 12.05
C ASN A 132 -14.90 -22.49 12.45
N LEU A 133 -15.58 -22.85 13.54
CA LEU A 133 -15.75 -24.26 13.92
C LEU A 133 -16.54 -25.05 12.86
N LEU A 134 -17.57 -24.46 12.27
CA LEU A 134 -18.29 -25.07 11.15
C LEU A 134 -17.39 -25.27 9.92
N SER A 135 -16.51 -24.32 9.62
CA SER A 135 -15.53 -24.43 8.54
C SER A 135 -14.55 -25.58 8.78
N HIS A 136 -14.05 -25.75 10.00
CA HIS A 136 -13.18 -26.87 10.36
C HIS A 136 -13.91 -28.21 10.19
N ASP A 137 -15.10 -28.37 10.78
CA ASP A 137 -15.88 -29.61 10.64
C ASP A 137 -16.21 -29.92 9.15
N LEU A 138 -16.41 -28.90 8.32
CA LEU A 138 -16.64 -29.06 6.88
C LEU A 138 -15.38 -29.51 6.12
N ALA A 139 -14.20 -29.03 6.52
CA ALA A 139 -12.92 -29.49 5.97
C ALA A 139 -12.58 -30.92 6.45
N ASP A 140 -12.83 -31.20 7.72
CA ASP A 140 -12.61 -32.51 8.34
C ASP A 140 -13.57 -33.57 7.78
N LEU A 141 -14.76 -33.16 7.30
CA LEU A 141 -15.66 -34.04 6.57
C LEU A 141 -15.05 -34.50 5.23
N GLU A 142 -14.26 -33.66 4.57
CA GLU A 142 -13.57 -34.01 3.32
C GLU A 142 -12.35 -34.91 3.54
N SER A 143 -11.66 -34.76 4.68
CA SER A 143 -10.56 -35.64 5.10
C SER A 143 -11.04 -36.94 5.75
N GLY A 144 -12.30 -37.01 6.18
CA GLY A 144 -12.91 -38.14 6.87
C GLY A 144 -12.72 -38.14 8.40
N GLU A 145 -12.22 -37.04 8.97
CA GLU A 145 -11.99 -36.86 10.41
C GLU A 145 -13.25 -36.40 11.17
N ALA A 146 -14.25 -35.83 10.48
CA ALA A 146 -15.55 -35.45 11.04
C ALA A 146 -16.71 -36.21 10.38
N SER A 147 -17.78 -36.45 11.14
CA SER A 147 -19.01 -37.06 10.60
C SER A 147 -20.02 -36.03 10.10
N ILE A 148 -20.93 -36.44 9.22
CA ILE A 148 -22.07 -35.60 8.79
C ILE A 148 -22.88 -35.10 9.99
N GLN A 149 -23.00 -35.90 11.04
CA GLN A 149 -23.76 -35.55 12.23
C GLN A 149 -23.08 -34.46 13.06
N ASP A 150 -21.74 -34.40 13.05
CA ASP A 150 -20.98 -33.32 13.67
C ASP A 150 -21.23 -31.99 12.95
N VAL A 151 -21.17 -32.00 11.62
CA VAL A 151 -21.46 -30.82 10.77
C VAL A 151 -22.88 -30.31 10.99
N VAL A 152 -23.88 -31.20 10.98
CA VAL A 152 -25.30 -30.81 11.21
C VAL A 152 -25.49 -30.27 12.63
N SER A 153 -24.87 -30.88 13.65
CA SER A 153 -24.92 -30.37 15.02
C SER A 153 -24.26 -29.00 15.15
N ARG A 154 -23.13 -28.78 14.47
CA ARG A 154 -22.44 -27.49 14.44
C ARG A 154 -23.26 -26.41 13.75
N LEU A 155 -23.90 -26.75 12.63
CA LEU A 155 -24.79 -25.84 11.90
C LEU A 155 -26.00 -25.44 12.78
N ASP A 156 -26.65 -26.41 13.42
CA ASP A 156 -27.77 -26.18 14.35
C ASP A 156 -27.36 -25.23 15.49
N ARG A 157 -26.20 -25.49 16.10
CA ARG A 157 -25.63 -24.59 17.11
C ARG A 157 -25.36 -23.22 16.52
N THR A 158 -24.82 -23.09 15.32
CA THR A 158 -24.56 -21.78 14.69
C THR A 158 -25.85 -20.98 14.52
N LEU A 159 -26.89 -21.61 13.98
CA LEU A 159 -28.19 -20.98 13.71
C LEU A 159 -29.02 -20.69 14.96
N SER A 160 -28.63 -21.24 16.13
CA SER A 160 -29.22 -20.87 17.41
C SER A 160 -28.84 -19.46 17.90
N LEU A 161 -27.94 -18.74 17.22
CA LEU A 161 -27.61 -17.35 17.58
C LEU A 161 -28.84 -16.43 17.39
N PRO A 162 -29.17 -15.54 18.35
CA PRO A 162 -30.37 -14.71 18.28
C PRO A 162 -30.54 -13.92 16.96
N ILE A 163 -29.43 -13.45 16.37
CA ILE A 163 -29.43 -12.70 15.12
C ILE A 163 -29.86 -13.53 13.89
N LEU A 164 -29.71 -14.86 13.95
CA LEU A 164 -29.99 -15.79 12.84
C LEU A 164 -31.32 -16.56 13.00
N GLN A 165 -31.90 -16.55 14.20
CA GLN A 165 -33.08 -17.37 14.52
C GLN A 165 -34.29 -17.08 13.63
N ASN A 166 -34.41 -15.83 13.17
CA ASN A 166 -35.55 -15.38 12.36
C ASN A 166 -35.29 -15.43 10.84
N ASP A 167 -34.13 -15.95 10.39
CA ASP A 167 -33.84 -16.08 8.96
C ASP A 167 -34.44 -17.38 8.40
N GLU A 168 -35.59 -17.27 7.74
CA GLU A 168 -36.32 -18.41 7.19
C GLU A 168 -35.49 -19.23 6.18
N GLN A 169 -34.62 -18.58 5.41
CA GLN A 169 -33.77 -19.25 4.43
C GLN A 169 -32.72 -20.13 5.13
N LEU A 170 -32.06 -19.60 6.16
CA LEU A 170 -31.09 -20.36 6.94
C LEU A 170 -31.75 -21.53 7.69
N GLN A 171 -32.95 -21.34 8.23
CA GLN A 171 -33.70 -22.42 8.88
C GLN A 171 -34.10 -23.52 7.89
N ALA A 172 -34.45 -23.16 6.66
CA ALA A 172 -34.74 -24.12 5.59
C ALA A 172 -33.52 -24.96 5.21
N LEU A 173 -32.32 -24.35 5.11
CA LEU A 173 -31.07 -25.06 4.84
C LEU A 173 -30.74 -26.08 5.94
N LEU A 174 -30.94 -25.71 7.21
CA LEU A 174 -30.77 -26.61 8.35
C LEU A 174 -31.76 -27.77 8.33
N ALA A 175 -33.03 -27.51 8.05
CA ALA A 175 -34.04 -28.55 7.93
C ALA A 175 -33.70 -29.54 6.81
N GLY A 176 -33.24 -29.03 5.67
CA GLY A 176 -32.73 -29.85 4.56
C GLY A 176 -31.53 -30.70 4.95
N ALA A 177 -30.56 -30.11 5.65
CA ALA A 177 -29.36 -30.82 6.10
C ALA A 177 -29.67 -31.93 7.13
N LYS A 178 -30.71 -31.74 7.97
CA LYS A 178 -31.21 -32.78 8.89
C LYS A 178 -31.97 -33.89 8.17
N ALA A 179 -32.63 -33.58 7.06
CA ALA A 179 -33.47 -34.53 6.32
C ALA A 179 -32.66 -35.40 5.33
N ASP A 180 -31.57 -34.88 4.77
CA ASP A 180 -30.78 -35.54 3.73
C ASP A 180 -29.27 -35.53 4.07
N PRO A 181 -28.74 -36.65 4.62
CA PRO A 181 -27.32 -36.77 4.95
C PRO A 181 -26.38 -36.60 3.75
N GLU A 182 -26.78 -37.01 2.53
CA GLU A 182 -25.92 -36.90 1.35
C GLU A 182 -25.72 -35.45 0.93
N ARG A 183 -26.73 -34.59 1.17
CA ARG A 183 -26.67 -33.16 0.85
C ARG A 183 -26.27 -32.28 2.03
N ALA A 184 -26.19 -32.82 3.25
CA ALA A 184 -25.93 -32.07 4.47
C ALA A 184 -24.65 -31.21 4.40
N GLY A 185 -23.54 -31.75 3.90
CA GLY A 185 -22.29 -31.00 3.76
C GLY A 185 -22.40 -29.84 2.75
N ALA A 186 -23.13 -30.03 1.65
CA ALA A 186 -23.36 -28.98 0.66
C ALA A 186 -24.28 -27.86 1.20
N LEU A 187 -25.36 -28.23 1.90
CA LEU A 187 -26.30 -27.29 2.51
C LEU A 187 -25.66 -26.51 3.67
N ALA A 188 -24.80 -27.16 4.46
CA ALA A 188 -24.04 -26.50 5.51
C ALA A 188 -23.01 -25.50 4.94
N ARG A 189 -22.36 -25.82 3.82
CA ARG A 189 -21.52 -24.87 3.07
C ARG A 189 -22.33 -23.70 2.53
N GLU A 190 -23.51 -23.95 1.99
CA GLU A 190 -24.42 -22.90 1.53
C GLU A 190 -24.83 -21.96 2.67
N ALA A 191 -25.25 -22.52 3.81
CA ALA A 191 -25.59 -21.73 4.98
C ALA A 191 -24.40 -20.92 5.50
N HIS A 192 -23.21 -21.52 5.53
CA HIS A 192 -21.97 -20.82 5.89
C HIS A 192 -21.72 -19.60 4.99
N LEU A 193 -21.88 -19.75 3.67
CA LEU A 193 -21.74 -18.67 2.70
C LEU A 193 -22.81 -17.59 2.91
N THR A 194 -24.08 -17.98 3.05
CA THR A 194 -25.19 -17.04 3.27
C THR A 194 -24.98 -16.22 4.55
N ILE A 195 -24.54 -16.84 5.64
CA ILE A 195 -24.25 -16.13 6.89
C ILE A 195 -23.07 -15.16 6.70
N SER A 196 -21.99 -15.62 6.08
CA SER A 196 -20.78 -14.82 5.86
C SER A 196 -21.04 -13.60 4.96
N ASP A 197 -22.04 -13.67 4.08
CA ASP A 197 -22.39 -12.58 3.17
C ASP A 197 -23.43 -11.62 3.78
N ARG A 198 -24.55 -12.14 4.31
CA ARG A 198 -25.68 -11.32 4.80
C ARG A 198 -25.46 -10.73 6.19
N TYR A 199 -24.72 -11.43 7.07
CA TYR A 199 -24.56 -11.04 8.47
C TYR A 199 -23.19 -10.44 8.78
N ARG A 200 -22.47 -9.98 7.75
CA ARG A 200 -21.22 -9.24 7.91
C ARG A 200 -21.50 -7.75 8.02
N VAL A 201 -20.73 -7.07 8.88
CA VAL A 201 -20.84 -5.61 9.06
C VAL A 201 -20.64 -4.84 7.75
N ASN A 202 -19.63 -5.18 6.93
CA ASN A 202 -19.51 -4.69 5.56
C ASN A 202 -18.50 -5.51 4.73
N ARG A 203 -18.82 -5.78 3.46
CA ARG A 203 -17.93 -6.47 2.49
C ARG A 203 -16.76 -5.62 1.98
N ARG A 204 -16.86 -4.28 2.07
CA ARG A 204 -15.90 -3.31 1.54
C ARG A 204 -14.74 -3.00 2.52
N ILE A 205 -14.71 -3.65 3.69
CA ILE A 205 -13.60 -3.53 4.63
C ILE A 205 -12.62 -4.69 4.40
N LEU A 206 -11.38 -4.35 4.05
CA LEU A 206 -10.27 -5.28 3.97
C LEU A 206 -9.34 -5.04 5.16
N ARG A 207 -9.13 -6.08 5.96
CA ARG A 207 -8.26 -6.05 7.14
C ARG A 207 -7.37 -7.28 7.15
N ASN A 208 -6.06 -7.08 7.25
CA ASN A 208 -5.08 -8.15 7.41
C ASN A 208 -4.42 -8.02 8.78
N ARG A 209 -4.23 -9.15 9.46
CA ARG A 209 -3.58 -9.22 10.78
C ARG A 209 -2.23 -9.91 10.64
N ARG A 210 -1.18 -9.28 11.17
CA ARG A 210 0.18 -9.83 11.09
C ARG A 210 0.30 -11.19 11.77
N GLU A 211 -0.27 -11.33 12.96
CA GLU A 211 -0.23 -12.59 13.73
C GLU A 211 -0.83 -13.77 12.95
N ARG A 212 -1.86 -13.50 12.14
CA ARG A 212 -2.47 -14.53 11.28
C ARG A 212 -1.63 -14.90 10.09
N LEU A 213 -1.02 -13.90 9.44
CA LEU A 213 -0.09 -14.18 8.37
C LEU A 213 1.12 -14.97 8.88
N ILE A 214 1.52 -14.76 10.14
CA ILE A 214 2.53 -15.59 10.81
C ILE A 214 2.00 -17.00 11.08
N SER A 215 0.79 -17.16 11.64
CA SER A 215 0.22 -18.48 11.92
C SER A 215 -0.07 -19.33 10.68
N GLN A 216 -0.20 -18.68 9.52
CA GLN A 216 -0.36 -19.32 8.21
C GLN A 216 0.98 -19.54 7.48
N ASP A 217 2.12 -19.36 8.16
CA ASP A 217 3.48 -19.45 7.59
C ASP A 217 3.73 -18.52 6.39
N ARG A 218 2.94 -17.45 6.27
CA ARG A 218 3.07 -16.45 5.20
C ARG A 218 4.05 -15.33 5.57
N LEU A 219 4.34 -15.15 6.86
CA LEU A 219 5.28 -14.18 7.39
C LEU A 219 6.15 -14.80 8.48
N VAL A 220 7.42 -14.38 8.54
CA VAL A 220 8.31 -14.73 9.65
C VAL A 220 7.98 -13.87 10.87
N ARG A 221 7.92 -14.51 12.06
CA ARG A 221 7.74 -13.80 13.32
C ARG A 221 8.97 -12.94 13.62
N ILE A 222 8.72 -11.68 13.96
CA ILE A 222 9.75 -10.77 14.48
C ILE A 222 9.48 -10.59 15.97
N ASN A 223 10.51 -10.84 16.79
CA ASN A 223 10.45 -10.71 18.24
C ASN A 223 10.87 -9.29 18.63
N ARG A 224 10.00 -8.57 19.34
CA ARG A 224 10.35 -7.28 19.92
C ARG A 224 10.95 -7.50 21.31
N VAL A 225 12.12 -6.92 21.55
CA VAL A 225 12.90 -7.11 22.77
C VAL A 225 13.06 -5.77 23.47
N PRO A 226 12.24 -5.47 24.50
CA PRO A 226 12.43 -4.27 25.31
C PRO A 226 13.71 -4.39 26.14
N ALA A 227 14.54 -3.35 26.11
CA ALA A 227 15.78 -3.23 26.88
C ALA A 227 15.79 -1.88 27.61
N PRO A 228 15.30 -1.78 28.86
CA PRO A 228 15.33 -0.52 29.59
C PRO A 228 16.77 -0.04 29.81
N LEU A 229 17.02 1.23 29.50
CA LEU A 229 18.25 1.96 29.78
C LEU A 229 17.93 2.95 30.91
N VAL A 230 18.01 2.46 32.14
CA VAL A 230 17.74 3.27 33.34
C VAL A 230 18.97 4.12 33.65
N TYR A 231 18.76 5.41 33.92
CA TYR A 231 19.79 6.31 34.40
C TYR A 231 19.37 6.97 35.71
N GLU A 232 20.36 7.34 36.52
CA GLU A 232 20.16 8.08 37.78
C GLU A 232 20.34 9.57 37.50
N PRO A 233 19.32 10.42 37.72
CA PRO A 233 19.46 11.86 37.54
C PRO A 233 20.42 12.44 38.59
N ASP A 234 21.15 13.49 38.24
CA ASP A 234 21.87 14.25 39.25
C ASP A 234 20.89 15.09 40.10
N GLN A 235 21.39 15.63 41.22
CA GLN A 235 20.55 16.42 42.13
C GLN A 235 19.94 17.65 41.45
N ILE A 236 20.64 18.27 40.49
CA ILE A 236 20.21 19.51 39.85
C ILE A 236 19.10 19.23 38.83
N GLU A 237 19.24 18.14 38.06
CA GLU A 237 18.19 17.58 37.21
C GLU A 237 16.95 17.23 38.05
N GLY A 238 17.14 16.48 39.14
CA GLY A 238 16.05 16.09 40.04
C GLY A 238 15.27 17.27 40.59
N GLU A 239 15.96 18.31 41.09
CA GLU A 239 15.32 19.53 41.59
C GLU A 239 14.52 20.27 40.50
N ALA A 240 15.03 20.33 39.26
CA ALA A 240 14.35 20.97 38.14
C ALA A 240 13.09 20.19 37.71
N VAL A 241 13.18 18.86 37.63
CA VAL A 241 12.06 17.95 37.32
C VAL A 241 10.96 18.09 38.37
N THR A 242 11.29 17.96 39.65
CA THR A 242 10.31 18.10 40.75
C THR A 242 9.63 19.47 40.75
N ALA A 243 10.34 20.54 40.41
CA ALA A 243 9.75 21.88 40.34
C ALA A 243 8.73 22.00 39.20
N ALA A 244 8.97 21.38 38.05
CA ALA A 244 8.02 21.35 36.95
C ALA A 244 6.80 20.49 37.28
N GLU A 245 6.99 19.31 37.88
CA GLU A 245 5.89 18.44 38.35
C GLU A 245 5.02 19.15 39.39
N THR A 246 5.62 19.88 40.33
CA THR A 246 4.90 20.67 41.33
C THR A 246 4.04 21.76 40.68
N MET A 247 4.54 22.42 39.64
CA MET A 247 3.77 23.41 38.89
C MET A 247 2.59 22.78 38.16
N LEU A 248 2.78 21.59 37.58
CA LEU A 248 1.71 20.85 36.90
C LEU A 248 0.64 20.34 37.88
N ALA A 249 1.03 19.85 39.05
CA ALA A 249 0.10 19.44 40.09
C ALA A 249 -0.76 20.62 40.59
N ALA A 250 -0.16 21.81 40.74
CA ALA A 250 -0.91 23.02 41.09
C ALA A 250 -1.93 23.42 40.01
N LEU A 251 -1.57 23.29 38.72
CA LEU A 251 -2.49 23.53 37.60
C LEU A 251 -3.63 22.51 37.56
N ALA A 252 -3.35 21.24 37.87
CA ALA A 252 -4.36 20.19 37.93
C ALA A 252 -5.38 20.41 39.06
N GLY A 253 -4.99 21.09 40.14
CA GLY A 253 -5.88 21.51 41.21
C GLY A 253 -6.85 22.64 40.83
N ASP A 254 -6.64 23.34 39.71
CA ASP A 254 -7.52 24.42 39.26
C ASP A 254 -8.71 23.88 38.46
N THR A 255 -9.86 23.78 39.12
CA THR A 255 -11.11 23.31 38.51
C THR A 255 -11.66 24.20 37.38
N SER A 256 -11.15 25.43 37.23
CA SER A 256 -11.58 26.35 36.16
C SER A 256 -10.84 26.12 34.84
N LEU A 257 -9.72 25.38 34.88
CA LEU A 257 -8.93 25.04 33.71
C LEU A 257 -9.53 23.82 32.98
N SER A 258 -9.72 23.96 31.67
CA SER A 258 -10.24 22.86 30.84
C SER A 258 -9.21 21.73 30.68
N PRO A 259 -9.62 20.45 30.84
CA PRO A 259 -8.76 19.30 30.55
C PRO A 259 -8.22 19.28 29.11
N ASP A 260 -8.97 19.83 28.15
CA ASP A 260 -8.59 19.93 26.74
C ASP A 260 -7.38 20.86 26.50
N ILE A 261 -7.00 21.66 27.50
CA ILE A 261 -5.82 22.54 27.49
C ILE A 261 -4.77 22.02 28.46
N LEU A 262 -5.18 21.59 29.66
CA LEU A 262 -4.27 21.05 30.67
C LEU A 262 -3.50 19.83 30.13
N ARG A 263 -4.20 18.82 29.59
CA ARG A 263 -3.55 17.56 29.18
C ARG A 263 -2.53 17.77 28.06
N PRO A 264 -2.83 18.49 26.95
CA PRO A 264 -1.82 18.75 25.93
C PRO A 264 -0.61 19.54 26.47
N PHE A 265 -0.84 20.55 27.31
CA PHE A 265 0.24 21.33 27.91
C PHE A 265 1.13 20.47 28.84
N SER A 266 0.52 19.62 29.67
CA SER A 266 1.23 18.71 30.56
C SER A 266 2.11 17.73 29.79
N ARG A 267 1.61 17.16 28.70
CA ARG A 267 2.39 16.29 27.80
C ARG A 267 3.61 17.01 27.24
N ILE A 268 3.43 18.26 26.78
CA ILE A 268 4.51 19.11 26.27
C ILE A 268 5.58 19.35 27.34
N LEU A 269 5.18 19.82 28.53
CA LEU A 269 6.14 20.17 29.57
C LEU A 269 6.87 18.93 30.11
N LEU A 270 6.15 17.84 30.38
CA LEU A 270 6.78 16.61 30.87
C LEU A 270 7.78 16.06 29.83
N GLN A 271 7.42 15.99 28.55
CA GLN A 271 8.35 15.54 27.50
C GLN A 271 9.54 16.50 27.29
N ALA A 272 9.41 17.79 27.64
CA ALA A 272 10.53 18.73 27.60
C ALA A 272 11.60 18.45 28.67
N LEU A 273 11.23 17.77 29.77
CA LEU A 273 12.11 17.45 30.91
C LEU A 273 13.24 16.47 30.57
N VAL A 274 13.34 16.02 29.32
CA VAL A 274 14.47 15.24 28.82
C VAL A 274 15.71 16.08 28.55
N ASP A 275 15.56 17.41 28.43
CA ASP A 275 16.62 18.34 28.12
C ASP A 275 16.37 19.74 28.76
N PRO A 276 17.37 20.35 29.40
CA PRO A 276 17.16 21.63 30.10
C PRO A 276 16.85 22.80 29.16
N LEU A 277 17.35 22.79 27.92
CA LEU A 277 17.07 23.86 26.96
C LEU A 277 15.63 23.76 26.44
N ALA A 278 15.15 22.54 26.17
CA ALA A 278 13.75 22.27 25.84
C ALA A 278 12.82 22.70 26.99
N THR A 279 13.16 22.33 28.23
CA THR A 279 12.38 22.72 29.41
C THR A 279 12.33 24.26 29.57
N LEU A 280 13.46 24.94 29.41
CA LEU A 280 13.51 26.40 29.45
C LEU A 280 12.71 27.05 28.33
N GLU A 281 12.67 26.47 27.13
CA GLU A 281 11.84 26.95 26.03
C GLU A 281 10.36 26.96 26.41
N VAL A 282 9.85 25.85 26.94
CA VAL A 282 8.43 25.74 27.35
C VAL A 282 8.11 26.70 28.49
N LEU A 283 8.90 26.71 29.56
CA LEU A 283 8.67 27.59 30.70
C LEU A 283 8.77 29.07 30.33
N THR A 284 9.67 29.41 29.40
CA THR A 284 9.80 30.77 28.86
C THR A 284 8.61 31.15 27.99
N ALA A 285 8.10 30.24 27.15
CA ALA A 285 6.89 30.46 26.37
C ALA A 285 5.69 30.78 27.28
N VAL A 286 5.53 30.04 28.38
CA VAL A 286 4.51 30.35 29.40
C VAL A 286 4.76 31.69 30.08
N ARG A 287 6.01 32.03 30.41
CA ARG A 287 6.34 33.34 31.02
C ARG A 287 5.95 34.50 30.11
N ASP A 288 6.25 34.39 28.83
CA ASP A 288 6.12 35.47 27.84
C ASP A 288 4.74 35.49 27.15
N ALA A 289 3.96 34.41 27.26
CA ALA A 289 2.62 34.32 26.73
C ALA A 289 1.66 35.36 27.34
N LYS A 290 0.73 35.83 26.50
CA LYS A 290 -0.46 36.59 26.94
C LYS A 290 -1.59 35.61 27.19
N ALA A 291 -2.26 35.75 28.33
CA ALA A 291 -3.44 34.94 28.64
C ALA A 291 -4.53 35.13 27.58
N ALA A 292 -5.03 34.03 27.02
CA ALA A 292 -6.08 34.03 26.01
C ALA A 292 -6.96 32.80 26.13
N THR A 293 -8.22 32.92 25.70
CA THR A 293 -9.11 31.77 25.57
C THR A 293 -8.82 31.03 24.26
N VAL A 294 -8.60 29.73 24.34
CA VAL A 294 -8.37 28.89 23.15
C VAL A 294 -9.74 28.51 22.55
N ASN A 295 -9.95 28.88 21.29
CA ASN A 295 -11.16 28.58 20.52
C ASN A 295 -11.26 27.09 20.16
N SER A 296 -12.37 26.67 19.54
CA SER A 296 -12.59 25.26 19.16
C SER A 296 -11.49 24.71 18.25
N TYR A 297 -11.07 25.49 17.25
CA TYR A 297 -9.99 25.10 16.33
C TYR A 297 -8.66 24.87 17.05
N GLY A 298 -8.27 25.79 17.94
CA GLY A 298 -7.04 25.65 18.73
C GLY A 298 -7.07 24.44 19.66
N ARG A 299 -8.23 24.11 20.23
CA ARG A 299 -8.40 22.88 21.03
C ARG A 299 -8.29 21.63 20.16
N GLU A 300 -8.92 21.63 18.99
CA GLU A 300 -8.84 20.52 18.04
C GLU A 300 -7.39 20.29 17.59
N MET A 301 -6.66 21.35 17.26
CA MET A 301 -5.23 21.29 16.92
C MET A 301 -4.38 20.69 18.06
N LEU A 302 -4.58 21.13 19.31
CA LEU A 302 -3.81 20.61 20.46
C LEU A 302 -4.10 19.14 20.76
N ASN A 303 -5.32 18.67 20.51
CA ASN A 303 -5.76 17.31 20.84
C ASN A 303 -5.61 16.32 19.66
N SER A 304 -5.42 16.82 18.44
CA SER A 304 -5.23 15.99 17.23
C SER A 304 -3.76 15.81 16.82
N ALA A 305 -2.85 16.65 17.32
CA ALA A 305 -1.43 16.57 16.99
C ALA A 305 -0.85 15.20 17.36
N VAL A 306 -0.22 14.52 16.40
CA VAL A 306 0.50 13.26 16.62
C VAL A 306 1.97 13.57 16.91
N GLY A 307 2.44 13.19 18.10
CA GLY A 307 3.80 13.53 18.56
C GLY A 307 4.02 15.03 18.79
N LEU A 308 5.27 15.43 18.96
CA LEU A 308 5.70 16.82 19.04
C LEU A 308 6.60 17.16 17.84
N GLY A 309 6.49 18.38 17.30
CA GLY A 309 7.35 18.87 16.22
C GLY A 309 6.63 19.26 14.93
N GLY A 310 7.39 19.36 13.84
CA GLY A 310 6.91 19.81 12.53
C GLY A 310 6.74 21.33 12.40
N GLU A 311 6.24 21.76 11.24
CA GLU A 311 6.16 23.19 10.86
C GLU A 311 5.29 24.04 11.80
N ARG A 312 4.29 23.42 12.45
CA ARG A 312 3.35 24.11 13.36
C ARG A 312 3.69 23.98 14.85
N TRP A 313 4.82 23.40 15.23
CA TRP A 313 5.25 23.27 16.65
C TRP A 313 5.13 24.58 17.42
N ARG A 314 5.60 25.68 16.81
CA ARG A 314 5.58 27.00 17.45
C ARG A 314 4.15 27.45 17.78
N VAL A 315 3.23 27.25 16.84
CA VAL A 315 1.81 27.58 17.00
C VAL A 315 1.18 26.74 18.11
N GLN A 316 1.52 25.44 18.18
CA GLN A 316 1.03 24.55 19.24
C GLN A 316 1.51 25.01 20.62
N LEU A 317 2.81 25.26 20.78
CA LEU A 317 3.40 25.71 22.04
C LEU A 317 2.82 27.06 22.47
N ASP A 318 2.71 28.03 21.55
CA ASP A 318 2.17 29.35 21.83
C ASP A 318 0.68 29.27 22.24
N THR A 319 -0.10 28.42 21.57
CA THR A 319 -1.52 28.21 21.88
C THR A 319 -1.71 27.57 23.25
N ALA A 320 -0.96 26.51 23.57
CA ALA A 320 -1.00 25.86 24.87
C ALA A 320 -0.54 26.82 25.99
N SER A 321 0.53 27.57 25.75
CA SER A 321 1.08 28.55 26.70
C SER A 321 0.09 29.69 26.97
N ALA A 322 -0.58 30.21 25.94
CA ALA A 322 -1.60 31.25 26.11
C ALA A 322 -2.83 30.75 26.88
N GLY A 323 -3.24 29.51 26.64
CA GLY A 323 -4.36 28.85 27.33
C GLY A 323 -4.09 28.58 28.80
N ILE A 324 -2.85 28.22 29.18
CA ILE A 324 -2.49 27.92 30.57
C ILE A 324 -2.13 29.18 31.38
N LYS A 325 -1.66 30.25 30.73
CA LYS A 325 -1.07 31.44 31.36
C LYS A 325 -1.86 32.01 32.54
N ALA A 326 -3.18 32.10 32.42
CA ALA A 326 -4.04 32.70 33.46
C ALA A 326 -4.08 31.88 34.76
N HIS A 327 -3.75 30.59 34.68
CA HIS A 327 -3.86 29.61 35.76
C HIS A 327 -2.52 29.32 36.43
N VAL A 328 -1.41 29.77 35.86
CA VAL A 328 -0.05 29.48 36.35
C VAL A 328 0.31 30.36 37.55
N ASP A 329 0.68 29.73 38.66
CA ASP A 329 1.28 30.42 39.81
C ASP A 329 2.66 31.00 39.44
N VAL A 330 2.81 32.31 39.60
CA VAL A 330 4.01 33.06 39.22
C VAL A 330 5.24 32.65 40.03
N SER A 331 5.06 32.28 41.31
CA SER A 331 6.15 31.80 42.18
C SER A 331 6.64 30.43 41.74
N LEU A 332 5.72 29.50 41.44
CA LEU A 332 6.06 28.16 40.94
C LEU A 332 6.79 28.25 39.59
N LEU A 333 6.27 29.06 38.65
CA LEU A 333 6.93 29.27 37.35
C LEU A 333 8.33 29.87 37.50
N SER A 334 8.49 30.86 38.37
CA SER A 334 9.80 31.49 38.62
C SER A 334 10.78 30.52 39.27
N GLY A 335 10.29 29.66 40.18
CA GLY A 335 11.07 28.59 40.80
C GLY A 335 11.55 27.56 39.77
N ALA A 336 10.64 27.05 38.93
CA ALA A 336 10.94 26.11 37.86
C ALA A 336 11.95 26.70 36.86
N LEU A 337 11.77 27.96 36.42
CA LEU A 337 12.72 28.65 35.54
C LEU A 337 14.12 28.76 36.15
N ARG A 338 14.21 29.10 37.43
CA ARG A 338 15.50 29.23 38.14
C ARG A 338 16.20 27.88 38.24
N LEU A 339 15.51 26.83 38.68
CA LEU A 339 16.11 25.49 38.84
C LEU A 339 16.51 24.90 37.49
N THR A 340 15.69 25.07 36.45
CA THR A 340 16.04 24.64 35.09
C THR A 340 17.22 25.45 34.53
N SER A 341 17.35 26.74 34.87
CA SER A 341 18.51 27.55 34.48
C SER A 341 19.79 27.08 35.17
N ASN A 342 19.69 26.65 36.43
CA ASN A 342 20.81 26.02 37.15
C ASN A 342 21.20 24.70 36.47
N TRP A 343 20.21 23.88 36.12
CA TRP A 343 20.43 22.61 35.40
C TRP A 343 21.16 22.83 34.08
N ARG A 344 20.70 23.79 33.26
CA ARG A 344 21.41 24.21 32.04
C ARG A 344 22.86 24.63 32.32
N SER A 345 23.09 25.42 33.37
CA SER A 345 24.41 25.99 33.68
C SER A 345 25.38 24.96 34.26
N SER A 346 24.86 23.89 34.85
CA SER A 346 25.64 22.80 35.44
C SER A 346 26.22 21.81 34.43
N GLN A 347 25.92 21.97 33.13
CA GLN A 347 26.31 21.06 32.05
C GLN A 347 27.84 20.93 31.88
N THR A 348 28.44 20.06 32.69
CA THR A 348 29.67 19.36 32.37
C THR A 348 29.37 17.98 31.77
N SER A 349 28.16 17.44 32.00
CA SER A 349 27.59 16.26 31.35
C SER A 349 26.12 16.03 31.80
N SER A 350 25.28 15.35 31.01
CA SER A 350 23.92 14.93 31.40
C SER A 350 23.92 13.42 31.61
N ALA A 351 23.46 12.95 32.79
CA ALA A 351 23.45 11.53 33.13
C ALA A 351 22.70 10.66 32.10
N ARG A 352 21.58 11.19 31.58
CA ARG A 352 20.83 10.60 30.46
C ARG A 352 21.71 10.36 29.23
N TRP A 353 22.42 11.41 28.80
CA TRP A 353 23.25 11.34 27.61
C TRP A 353 24.51 10.50 27.82
N GLU A 354 25.06 10.44 29.04
CA GLU A 354 26.13 9.49 29.38
C GLU A 354 25.69 8.04 29.27
N ALA A 355 24.52 7.70 29.82
CA ALA A 355 23.96 6.35 29.71
C ALA A 355 23.77 5.95 28.25
N LEU A 356 23.24 6.86 27.43
CA LEU A 356 23.06 6.66 25.99
C LEU A 356 24.39 6.52 25.25
N ILE A 357 25.38 7.36 25.55
CA ILE A 357 26.73 7.26 24.96
C ILE A 357 27.40 5.93 25.33
N SER A 358 27.24 5.47 26.57
CA SER A 358 27.78 4.17 27.02
C SER A 358 27.16 3.01 26.24
N LEU A 359 25.84 3.01 26.06
CA LEU A 359 25.14 2.04 25.23
C LEU A 359 25.65 2.06 23.78
N LEU A 360 25.73 3.26 23.18
CA LEU A 360 26.15 3.40 21.78
C LEU A 360 27.61 2.99 21.57
N HIS A 361 28.52 3.20 22.53
CA HIS A 361 29.87 2.63 22.45
C HIS A 361 29.83 1.12 22.26
N GLY A 362 28.98 0.42 23.01
CA GLY A 362 28.79 -1.03 22.89
C GLY A 362 28.22 -1.45 21.54
N GLU A 363 27.21 -0.74 21.04
CA GLU A 363 26.61 -0.99 19.71
C GLU A 363 27.62 -0.78 18.57
N ILE A 364 28.35 0.34 18.62
CA ILE A 364 29.37 0.68 17.61
C ILE A 364 30.52 -0.34 17.64
N ALA A 365 31.01 -0.72 18.82
CA ALA A 365 32.06 -1.72 18.96
C ALA A 365 31.63 -3.10 18.43
N ALA A 366 30.34 -3.42 18.49
CA ALA A 366 29.78 -4.62 17.91
C ALA A 366 29.45 -4.52 16.41
N GLY A 367 29.74 -3.39 15.76
CA GLY A 367 29.42 -3.15 14.35
C GLY A 367 27.92 -3.04 14.07
N ARG A 368 27.10 -2.77 15.09
CA ARG A 368 25.65 -2.63 14.94
C ARG A 368 25.28 -1.22 14.49
N LYS A 369 24.23 -1.17 13.69
CA LYS A 369 23.60 0.08 13.24
C LYS A 369 22.41 0.39 14.16
N THR A 370 22.43 1.53 14.82
CA THR A 370 21.45 1.93 15.82
C THR A 370 20.72 3.20 15.41
N LEU A 371 19.39 3.14 15.42
CA LEU A 371 18.52 4.28 15.15
C LEU A 371 18.10 4.92 16.48
N VAL A 372 18.39 6.20 16.67
CA VAL A 372 18.09 6.94 17.91
C VAL A 372 16.96 7.93 17.65
N PHE A 373 15.82 7.76 18.32
CA PHE A 373 14.70 8.69 18.25
C PHE A 373 14.67 9.60 19.47
N VAL A 374 14.47 10.90 19.21
CA VAL A 374 14.11 11.89 20.24
C VAL A 374 13.09 12.87 19.67
N GLY A 375 11.90 12.91 20.26
CA GLY A 375 10.73 13.58 19.67
C GLY A 375 10.66 15.08 19.93
N PHE A 376 11.16 15.56 21.08
CA PHE A 376 11.02 16.99 21.40
C PHE A 376 11.82 17.88 20.44
N PRO A 377 11.21 18.95 19.87
CA PRO A 377 11.85 19.81 18.88
C PRO A 377 13.20 20.41 19.32
N GLY A 378 14.17 20.34 18.41
CA GLY A 378 15.54 20.83 18.65
C GLY A 378 16.43 19.92 19.49
N VAL A 379 15.89 18.94 20.24
CA VAL A 379 16.72 18.01 21.03
C VAL A 379 17.53 17.09 20.12
N ALA A 380 16.94 16.59 19.02
CA ALA A 380 17.63 15.75 18.04
C ALA A 380 18.89 16.42 17.46
N GLN A 381 18.85 17.74 17.23
CA GLN A 381 20.00 18.49 16.75
C GLN A 381 21.13 18.57 17.79
N ARG A 382 20.76 18.86 19.05
CA ARG A 382 21.74 18.92 20.15
C ARG A 382 22.36 17.57 20.42
N LEU A 383 21.54 16.51 20.45
CA LEU A 383 21.99 15.14 20.61
C LEU A 383 22.92 14.74 19.48
N SER A 384 22.58 15.01 18.22
CA SER A 384 23.48 14.71 17.10
C SER A 384 24.84 15.41 17.23
N THR A 385 24.84 16.71 17.57
CA THR A 385 26.09 17.47 17.82
C THR A 385 26.94 16.81 18.90
N LEU A 386 26.32 16.40 20.02
CA LEU A 386 27.00 15.70 21.11
C LEU A 386 27.58 14.36 20.65
N LEU A 387 26.80 13.55 19.95
CA LEU A 387 27.23 12.23 19.47
C LEU A 387 28.32 12.33 18.42
N LYS A 388 28.27 13.32 17.51
CA LYS A 388 29.33 13.61 16.54
C LYS A 388 30.63 14.07 17.21
N GLY A 389 30.53 14.88 18.26
CA GLY A 389 31.70 15.26 19.07
C GLY A 389 32.33 14.07 19.81
N THR A 390 31.53 13.08 20.17
CA THR A 390 31.96 11.89 20.93
C THR A 390 32.51 10.79 20.03
N PHE A 391 31.79 10.43 18.96
CA PHE A 391 32.09 9.29 18.08
C PHE A 391 32.75 9.70 16.75
N GLY A 392 32.83 11.00 16.46
CA GLY A 392 33.34 11.56 15.21
C GLY A 392 32.23 11.83 14.19
N GLU A 393 32.40 12.92 13.43
CA GLU A 393 31.43 13.41 12.41
C GLU A 393 31.00 12.36 11.39
N LYS A 394 31.88 11.40 11.07
CA LYS A 394 31.57 10.37 10.08
C LYS A 394 30.71 9.25 10.65
N SER A 395 30.72 9.03 11.97
CA SER A 395 30.04 7.88 12.59
C SER A 395 28.54 8.09 12.81
N VAL A 396 28.06 9.33 12.70
CA VAL A 396 26.71 9.73 13.07
C VAL A 396 26.06 10.51 11.93
N THR A 397 24.89 10.08 11.50
CA THR A 397 24.05 10.79 10.52
C THR A 397 22.73 11.27 11.15
N GLU A 398 21.99 12.10 10.42
CA GLU A 398 20.81 12.80 10.94
C GLU A 398 19.60 12.62 10.02
N PHE A 399 18.43 12.44 10.62
CA PHE A 399 17.14 12.47 9.95
C PHE A 399 16.18 13.38 10.72
N ARG A 400 16.19 14.67 10.39
CA ARG A 400 15.38 15.67 11.10
C ARG A 400 14.49 16.45 10.15
N SER A 401 13.37 16.94 10.66
CA SER A 401 12.38 17.73 9.93
C SER A 401 12.96 18.99 9.29
N ASP A 402 13.93 19.65 9.94
CA ASP A 402 14.58 20.89 9.49
C ASP A 402 15.62 20.71 8.37
N LEU A 403 15.98 19.46 8.02
CA LEU A 403 16.93 19.18 6.95
C LEU A 403 16.24 19.12 5.58
N ASP A 404 16.99 19.43 4.52
CA ASP A 404 16.54 19.23 3.14
C ASP A 404 16.40 17.74 2.82
N ASP A 405 15.38 17.37 2.03
CA ASP A 405 15.08 15.99 1.70
C ASP A 405 16.24 15.28 0.97
N MET A 406 17.00 16.00 0.15
CA MET A 406 18.18 15.43 -0.51
C MET A 406 19.26 15.05 0.51
N VAL A 407 19.46 15.88 1.53
CA VAL A 407 20.41 15.61 2.63
C VAL A 407 19.93 14.44 3.48
N LYS A 408 18.63 14.34 3.76
CA LYS A 408 18.06 13.18 4.44
C LYS A 408 18.34 11.89 3.66
N GLU A 409 18.08 11.88 2.35
CA GLU A 409 18.34 10.69 1.52
C GLU A 409 19.82 10.31 1.47
N GLU A 410 20.72 11.29 1.37
CA GLU A 410 22.15 11.06 1.46
C GLU A 410 22.51 10.42 2.81
N ASN A 411 22.03 10.98 3.92
CA ASN A 411 22.27 10.47 5.26
C ASN A 411 21.76 9.04 5.46
N VAL A 412 20.57 8.72 4.93
CA VAL A 412 20.02 7.34 4.94
C VAL A 412 20.87 6.40 4.09
N GLY A 413 21.33 6.85 2.92
CA GLY A 413 22.23 6.10 2.04
C GLY A 413 23.54 5.76 2.73
N ARG A 414 24.16 6.75 3.36
CA ARG A 414 25.39 6.60 4.16
C ARG A 414 25.17 5.66 5.34
N PHE A 415 24.12 5.88 6.14
CA PHE A 415 23.78 5.00 7.26
C PHE A 415 23.54 3.56 6.82
N ARG A 416 23.02 3.31 5.61
CA ARG A 416 22.85 1.94 5.09
C ARG A 416 24.15 1.31 4.61
N ALA A 417 24.94 2.03 3.82
CA ALA A 417 26.03 1.46 3.03
C ALA A 417 27.41 1.56 3.71
N GLU A 418 27.66 2.63 4.45
CA GLU A 418 28.98 2.91 5.03
C GLU A 418 29.16 2.13 6.34
N SER A 419 30.28 1.41 6.46
CA SER A 419 30.59 0.60 7.64
C SER A 419 31.03 1.43 8.85
N ASP A 420 31.56 2.63 8.62
CA ASP A 420 31.95 3.59 9.65
C ASP A 420 30.78 4.41 10.18
N VAL A 421 29.60 4.37 9.53
CA VAL A 421 28.37 5.03 10.01
C VAL A 421 27.52 4.02 10.80
N SER A 422 27.49 4.15 12.13
CA SER A 422 26.79 3.22 13.01
C SER A 422 25.56 3.82 13.71
N VAL A 423 25.43 5.14 13.76
CA VAL A 423 24.33 5.80 14.48
C VAL A 423 23.61 6.76 13.55
N MET A 424 22.28 6.74 13.59
CA MET A 424 21.46 7.79 12.99
C MET A 424 20.54 8.39 14.04
N VAL A 425 20.60 9.71 14.21
CA VAL A 425 19.71 10.45 15.13
C VAL A 425 18.53 10.99 14.34
N SER A 426 17.32 10.74 14.84
CA SER A 426 16.07 11.13 14.23
C SER A 426 15.16 11.88 15.20
N ASP A 427 14.47 12.90 14.69
CA ASP A 427 13.24 13.40 15.32
C ASP A 427 12.03 12.53 14.90
N GLU A 428 10.80 12.94 15.24
CA GLU A 428 9.60 12.18 14.85
C GLU A 428 9.42 12.04 13.34
N SER A 429 10.04 12.89 12.51
CA SER A 429 9.91 12.80 11.05
C SER A 429 10.49 11.49 10.48
N GLY A 430 11.49 10.90 11.13
CA GLY A 430 12.00 9.58 10.73
C GLY A 430 11.11 8.43 11.19
N GLY A 431 10.11 8.71 12.03
CA GLY A 431 9.04 7.81 12.41
C GLY A 431 8.01 7.61 11.32
N GLU A 432 8.14 8.26 10.14
CA GLU A 432 7.20 8.24 9.01
C GLU A 432 7.92 7.92 7.67
N GLY A 433 7.21 7.25 6.72
CA GLY A 433 7.64 7.11 5.31
C GLY A 433 8.89 6.30 4.90
N ARG A 434 9.93 6.11 5.75
CA ARG A 434 11.21 5.49 5.34
C ARG A 434 11.49 4.08 5.91
N ASN A 435 12.30 3.29 5.20
CA ASN A 435 12.66 1.90 5.54
C ASN A 435 14.04 1.83 6.23
N PHE A 436 14.04 1.56 7.54
CA PHE A 436 15.25 1.36 8.36
C PHE A 436 15.42 -0.09 8.81
N GLN A 437 14.83 -1.05 8.10
CA GLN A 437 14.87 -2.48 8.42
C GLN A 437 16.27 -3.10 8.51
N PHE A 438 17.30 -2.40 8.00
CA PHE A 438 18.71 -2.80 8.09
C PHE A 438 19.39 -2.40 9.41
N ALA A 439 18.77 -1.53 10.22
CA ALA A 439 19.25 -1.19 11.55
C ALA A 439 19.01 -2.36 12.53
N HIS A 440 19.92 -2.57 13.47
CA HIS A 440 19.88 -3.70 14.41
C HIS A 440 19.04 -3.36 15.63
N SER A 441 19.16 -2.15 16.15
CA SER A 441 18.55 -1.69 17.39
C SER A 441 17.95 -0.29 17.22
N LEU A 442 17.01 0.00 18.11
CA LEU A 442 16.31 1.26 18.24
C LEU A 442 16.61 1.83 19.64
N VAL A 443 16.81 3.14 19.76
CA VAL A 443 16.88 3.84 21.05
C VAL A 443 15.75 4.86 21.11
N HIS A 444 14.89 4.73 22.12
CA HIS A 444 13.95 5.76 22.53
C HIS A 444 14.65 6.64 23.56
N ALA A 445 15.26 7.75 23.10
CA ALA A 445 15.95 8.70 23.97
C ALA A 445 14.98 9.57 24.80
N ASP A 446 13.73 9.66 24.32
CA ASP A 446 12.55 10.11 25.07
C ASP A 446 11.38 9.14 24.87
N LEU A 447 10.40 9.20 25.78
CA LEU A 447 9.14 8.47 25.67
C LEU A 447 8.03 9.41 25.20
N PRO A 448 7.45 9.21 24.00
CA PRO A 448 6.32 10.00 23.55
C PRO A 448 5.05 9.59 24.30
N TRP A 449 4.18 10.56 24.58
CA TRP A 449 2.90 10.36 25.28
C TRP A 449 1.84 9.60 24.47
N GLN A 450 2.11 9.38 23.18
CA GLN A 450 1.21 8.71 22.27
C GLN A 450 1.79 7.34 21.89
N PRO A 451 1.18 6.24 22.33
CA PRO A 451 1.55 4.88 21.95
C PRO A 451 1.66 4.64 20.44
N ALA A 452 0.87 5.35 19.62
CA ALA A 452 0.96 5.27 18.16
C ALA A 452 2.35 5.70 17.65
N VAL A 453 2.97 6.72 18.25
CA VAL A 453 4.33 7.17 17.92
C VAL A 453 5.35 6.10 18.29
N ILE A 454 5.18 5.42 19.43
CA ILE A 454 6.04 4.28 19.81
C ILE A 454 5.94 3.16 18.77
N GLU A 455 4.71 2.79 18.36
CA GLU A 455 4.48 1.77 17.33
C GLU A 455 5.10 2.18 15.99
N GLN A 456 4.99 3.46 15.60
CA GLN A 456 5.61 4.00 14.39
C GLN A 456 7.15 3.94 14.42
N ARG A 457 7.76 4.27 15.57
CA ARG A 457 9.22 4.17 15.79
C ARG A 457 9.69 2.71 15.70
N ILE A 458 9.03 1.78 16.38
CA ILE A 458 9.35 0.33 16.33
C ILE A 458 9.12 -0.22 14.92
N GLY A 459 8.01 0.17 14.29
CA GLY A 459 7.63 -0.18 12.93
C GLY A 459 8.59 0.32 11.84
N ARG A 460 9.64 1.09 12.17
CA ARG A 460 10.74 1.40 11.26
C ARG A 460 11.68 0.23 11.03
N LEU A 461 11.86 -0.59 12.06
CA LEU A 461 12.67 -1.79 12.04
C LEU A 461 11.77 -3.02 11.83
N ASP A 462 10.64 -3.06 12.55
CA ASP A 462 9.68 -4.17 12.55
C ASP A 462 8.81 -4.21 11.27
N ARG A 463 9.45 -4.52 10.13
CA ARG A 463 8.82 -4.61 8.80
C ARG A 463 9.09 -5.95 8.12
N LEU A 464 8.28 -6.24 7.11
CA LEU A 464 8.44 -7.40 6.23
C LEU A 464 9.79 -7.36 5.51
N GLY A 465 10.53 -8.47 5.52
CA GLY A 465 11.85 -8.58 4.90
C GLY A 465 13.01 -8.30 5.86
N ARG A 466 12.75 -7.90 7.12
CA ARG A 466 13.80 -7.71 8.14
C ARG A 466 14.48 -9.02 8.50
N GLU A 467 13.80 -10.16 8.37
CA GLU A 467 14.33 -11.49 8.70
C GLU A 467 15.64 -11.83 7.95
N ALA A 468 15.92 -11.15 6.83
CA ALA A 468 17.21 -11.23 6.14
C ALA A 468 18.38 -10.62 6.93
N ILE A 469 18.09 -9.79 7.94
CA ILE A 469 19.03 -9.09 8.82
C ILE A 469 18.94 -9.65 10.24
N SER A 470 17.74 -9.67 10.82
CA SER A 470 17.49 -10.16 12.18
C SER A 470 16.01 -10.46 12.39
N THR A 471 15.73 -11.51 13.16
CA THR A 471 14.38 -11.80 13.68
C THR A 471 14.06 -11.02 14.95
N GLU A 472 14.99 -10.21 15.45
CA GLU A 472 14.83 -9.41 16.66
C GLU A 472 14.84 -7.90 16.35
N VAL A 473 13.99 -7.18 17.08
CA VAL A 473 13.98 -5.72 17.16
C VAL A 473 14.23 -5.35 18.61
N VAL A 474 15.45 -4.92 18.92
CA VAL A 474 15.81 -4.46 20.26
C VAL A 474 15.46 -2.99 20.40
N SER A 475 14.57 -2.68 21.33
CA SER A 475 14.20 -1.31 21.70
C SER A 475 14.86 -0.95 23.02
N HIS A 476 15.88 -0.10 22.98
CA HIS A 476 16.47 0.50 24.16
C HIS A 476 15.63 1.69 24.63
N ILE A 477 15.19 1.68 25.88
CA ILE A 477 14.25 2.69 26.41
C ILE A 477 14.93 3.51 27.50
N CYS A 478 15.34 4.74 27.18
CA CYS A 478 16.03 5.63 28.12
C CYS A 478 15.03 6.28 29.08
N VAL A 479 15.13 5.99 30.38
CA VAL A 479 14.16 6.48 31.38
C VAL A 479 14.82 6.76 32.72
N ASN A 480 14.36 7.83 33.37
CA ASN A 480 14.52 8.00 34.81
C ASN A 480 13.50 7.13 35.54
N ALA A 481 13.97 6.12 36.28
CA ALA A 481 13.10 5.15 36.95
C ALA A 481 12.29 5.74 38.11
N ASP A 482 12.70 6.87 38.68
CA ASP A 482 12.13 7.48 39.89
C ASP A 482 11.40 8.82 39.61
N ALA A 483 11.01 9.06 38.36
CA ALA A 483 10.19 10.20 37.95
C ALA A 483 8.99 9.77 37.09
N TRP A 484 8.27 10.75 36.52
CA TRP A 484 7.16 10.50 35.59
C TRP A 484 7.49 9.50 34.46
N GLU A 485 8.73 9.51 33.94
CA GLU A 485 9.17 8.57 32.88
C GLU A 485 9.07 7.11 33.32
N GLY A 486 9.45 6.79 34.56
CA GLY A 486 9.36 5.44 35.12
C GLY A 486 7.92 4.95 35.26
N GLY A 487 7.00 5.85 35.62
CA GLY A 487 5.57 5.55 35.68
C GLY A 487 4.95 5.35 34.30
N LEU A 488 5.30 6.22 33.35
CA LEU A 488 4.86 6.11 31.96
C LEU A 488 5.38 4.81 31.31
N TYR A 489 6.65 4.47 31.55
CA TYR A 489 7.25 3.22 31.11
C TYR A 489 6.52 2.01 31.70
N ALA A 490 6.15 2.04 32.99
CA ALA A 490 5.37 0.96 33.60
C ALA A 490 3.99 0.80 32.93
N CYS A 491 3.27 1.89 32.68
CA CYS A 491 2.00 1.86 31.94
C CYS A 491 2.17 1.22 30.55
N TYR A 492 3.21 1.61 29.82
CA TYR A 492 3.44 1.15 28.44
C TYR A 492 3.98 -0.27 28.34
N HIS A 493 4.93 -0.65 29.19
CA HIS A 493 5.55 -1.97 29.14
C HIS A 493 4.78 -3.01 29.94
N GLN A 494 4.40 -2.72 31.19
CA GLN A 494 3.77 -3.69 32.08
C GLN A 494 2.24 -3.71 31.93
N GLY A 495 1.65 -2.54 31.68
CA GLY A 495 0.21 -2.40 31.45
C GLY A 495 -0.18 -2.82 30.04
N LEU A 496 0.35 -2.13 29.03
CA LEU A 496 -0.06 -2.30 27.64
C LEU A 496 0.84 -3.24 26.82
N ASP A 497 2.06 -3.54 27.26
CA ASP A 497 3.07 -4.33 26.54
C ASP A 497 3.42 -3.79 25.12
N LEU A 498 3.49 -2.47 24.96
CA LEU A 498 3.73 -1.81 23.66
C LEU A 498 5.08 -2.17 23.02
N PHE A 499 6.08 -2.48 23.86
CA PHE A 499 7.42 -2.81 23.40
C PHE A 499 7.64 -4.30 23.15
N GLY A 500 6.81 -5.18 23.73
CA GLY A 500 6.88 -6.63 23.53
C GLY A 500 5.96 -7.13 22.42
N THR A 501 4.82 -6.47 22.22
CA THR A 501 3.84 -6.84 21.20
C THR A 501 3.33 -5.62 20.43
N SER A 502 2.69 -5.85 19.28
CA SER A 502 2.09 -4.77 18.50
C SER A 502 0.88 -4.19 19.24
N VAL A 503 0.66 -2.89 19.04
CA VAL A 503 -0.51 -2.16 19.52
C VAL A 503 -1.82 -2.59 18.84
N SER A 504 -1.73 -3.41 17.78
CA SER A 504 -2.86 -4.04 17.09
C SER A 504 -3.96 -4.50 18.05
N GLY A 505 -5.13 -3.88 17.97
CA GLY A 505 -6.32 -4.17 18.77
C GLY A 505 -6.54 -3.25 19.98
N LEU A 506 -5.58 -2.38 20.35
CA LEU A 506 -5.71 -1.45 21.48
C LEU A 506 -6.13 -0.03 21.09
N GLU A 507 -6.15 0.29 19.81
CA GLU A 507 -5.98 1.64 19.27
C GLU A 507 -7.07 2.63 19.70
N PHE A 508 -8.30 2.17 19.95
CA PHE A 508 -9.38 3.00 20.48
C PHE A 508 -9.28 3.24 21.97
N ALA A 509 -8.89 2.20 22.71
CA ALA A 509 -8.72 2.30 24.15
C ALA A 509 -7.55 3.24 24.45
N LEU A 510 -6.54 3.30 23.57
CA LEU A 510 -5.36 4.12 23.76
C LEU A 510 -5.67 5.58 24.05
N ARG A 511 -6.66 6.23 23.41
CA ARG A 511 -6.90 7.65 23.70
C ARG A 511 -7.42 7.87 25.12
N HIS A 512 -8.43 7.12 25.54
CA HIS A 512 -8.94 7.24 26.90
C HIS A 512 -7.86 6.88 27.92
N ILE A 513 -7.08 5.83 27.62
CA ILE A 513 -5.93 5.41 28.43
C ILE A 513 -4.86 6.52 28.50
N GLN A 514 -4.54 7.21 27.41
CA GLN A 514 -3.59 8.32 27.40
C GLN A 514 -4.05 9.47 28.30
N ASP A 515 -5.34 9.77 28.30
CA ASP A 515 -5.91 10.80 29.17
C ASP A 515 -5.84 10.37 30.64
N GLU A 516 -6.21 9.11 30.95
CA GLU A 516 -6.10 8.57 32.30
C GLU A 516 -4.64 8.54 32.82
N ILE A 517 -3.67 8.17 31.97
CA ILE A 517 -2.25 8.14 32.35
C ILE A 517 -1.76 9.56 32.66
N VAL A 518 -2.13 10.55 31.85
CA VAL A 518 -1.77 11.95 32.11
C VAL A 518 -2.43 12.45 33.39
N ASP A 519 -3.72 12.19 33.59
CA ASP A 519 -4.43 12.61 34.80
C ASP A 519 -3.81 11.99 36.07
N ALA A 520 -3.40 10.72 36.01
CA ALA A 520 -2.68 10.06 37.10
C ALA A 520 -1.29 10.68 37.35
N ALA A 521 -0.54 10.98 36.28
CA ALA A 521 0.74 11.68 36.38
C ALA A 521 0.62 13.06 37.05
N LEU A 522 -0.50 13.75 36.83
CA LEU A 522 -0.75 15.07 37.39
C LEU A 522 -1.21 15.04 38.85
N THR A 523 -1.87 13.97 39.26
CA THR A 523 -2.49 13.86 40.60
C THR A 523 -1.52 13.24 41.60
N ASP A 524 -0.98 12.06 41.28
CA ASP A 524 -0.18 11.23 42.18
C ASP A 524 1.20 10.89 41.57
N GLY A 525 1.59 11.60 40.52
CA GLY A 525 2.90 11.43 39.88
C GLY A 525 3.12 10.03 39.33
N GLN A 526 4.33 9.52 39.57
CA GLN A 526 4.73 8.19 39.14
C GLN A 526 3.92 7.07 39.82
N ASP A 527 3.60 7.21 41.10
CA ASP A 527 2.88 6.18 41.85
C ASP A 527 1.45 6.02 41.33
N GLY A 528 0.77 7.13 41.03
CA GLY A 528 -0.55 7.08 40.37
C GLY A 528 -0.54 6.34 39.04
N MET A 529 0.49 6.56 38.21
CA MET A 529 0.65 5.83 36.96
C MET A 529 0.88 4.33 37.20
N ARG A 530 1.70 3.96 38.19
CA ARG A 530 1.94 2.56 38.55
C ARG A 530 0.68 1.87 39.04
N ASP A 531 -0.18 2.57 39.77
CA ASP A 531 -1.47 2.06 40.25
C ASP A 531 -2.47 1.77 39.10
N LEU A 532 -2.32 2.43 37.95
CA LEU A 532 -3.12 2.13 36.76
C LEU A 532 -2.73 0.81 36.06
N VAL A 533 -1.49 0.33 36.24
CA VAL A 533 -0.92 -0.81 35.49
C VAL A 533 -1.82 -2.05 35.49
N PRO A 534 -2.37 -2.54 36.64
CA PRO A 534 -3.25 -3.71 36.64
C PRO A 534 -4.51 -3.51 35.80
N ARG A 535 -5.09 -2.31 35.82
CA ARG A 535 -6.28 -1.97 35.03
C ARG A 535 -5.94 -1.91 33.54
N LEU A 536 -4.82 -1.28 33.18
CA LEU A 536 -4.34 -1.22 31.79
C LEU A 536 -4.04 -2.60 31.21
N LYS A 537 -3.60 -3.53 32.04
CA LYS A 537 -3.38 -4.93 31.64
C LYS A 537 -4.68 -5.68 31.38
N ALA A 538 -5.72 -5.45 32.18
CA ALA A 538 -7.05 -6.06 32.00
C ALA A 538 -7.74 -5.54 30.72
N ILE A 539 -7.94 -4.22 30.64
CA ILE A 539 -7.52 -3.40 29.50
C ILE A 539 -7.19 -4.13 28.19
N ALA A 540 -5.88 -4.28 28.02
CA ALA A 540 -5.26 -4.82 26.84
C ALA A 540 -5.58 -6.30 26.59
N ALA A 541 -5.74 -7.10 27.65
CA ALA A 541 -6.08 -8.52 27.49
C ALA A 541 -7.49 -8.71 26.90
N GLU A 542 -8.48 -7.96 27.40
CA GLU A 542 -9.86 -8.03 26.89
C GLU A 542 -9.91 -7.62 25.41
N GLU A 543 -9.22 -6.54 25.05
CA GLU A 543 -9.20 -6.05 23.67
C GLU A 543 -8.54 -7.01 22.70
N ARG A 544 -7.42 -7.63 23.08
CA ARG A 544 -6.74 -8.61 22.21
C ARG A 544 -7.59 -9.84 21.94
N VAL A 545 -8.28 -10.36 22.97
CA VAL A 545 -9.20 -11.51 22.81
C VAL A 545 -10.36 -11.17 21.86
N ARG A 546 -10.92 -9.96 21.99
CA ARG A 546 -11.96 -9.48 21.08
C ARG A 546 -11.41 -9.36 19.65
N ASP A 547 -10.21 -8.81 19.50
CA ASP A 547 -9.54 -8.59 18.22
C ASP A 547 -9.32 -9.91 17.45
N GLU A 548 -8.81 -10.94 18.13
CA GLU A 548 -8.60 -12.29 17.60
C GLU A 548 -9.90 -12.94 17.13
N SER A 549 -10.97 -12.78 17.91
CA SER A 549 -12.25 -13.40 17.62
C SER A 549 -12.97 -12.78 16.43
N GLU A 550 -12.90 -11.47 16.25
CA GLU A 550 -13.43 -10.81 15.04
C GLU A 550 -12.69 -11.26 13.77
N ALA A 551 -11.38 -11.46 13.86
CA ALA A 551 -10.60 -11.86 12.71
C ALA A 551 -11.06 -13.23 12.15
N LEU A 552 -11.67 -14.09 12.98
CA LEU A 552 -12.19 -15.41 12.55
C LEU A 552 -13.35 -15.26 11.56
N LEU A 553 -14.16 -14.21 11.71
CA LEU A 553 -15.28 -13.93 10.79
C LEU A 553 -14.78 -13.36 9.45
N ASP A 554 -13.77 -12.48 9.50
CA ASP A 554 -13.13 -11.98 8.28
C ASP A 554 -12.49 -13.16 7.48
N GLU A 555 -11.91 -14.14 8.16
CA GLU A 555 -11.33 -15.34 7.54
C GLU A 555 -12.36 -16.31 6.98
N SER A 556 -13.47 -16.56 7.69
CA SER A 556 -14.54 -17.41 7.16
C SER A 556 -15.13 -16.82 5.87
N SER A 557 -15.03 -15.50 5.68
CA SER A 557 -15.40 -14.82 4.42
C SER A 557 -14.33 -14.86 3.33
N TYR A 558 -13.06 -15.12 3.67
CA TYR A 558 -11.95 -15.16 2.73
C TYR A 558 -11.89 -16.49 1.99
N HIS A 559 -12.31 -16.49 0.72
CA HIS A 559 -12.18 -17.65 -0.16
C HIS A 559 -10.76 -17.78 -0.72
N ALA A 560 -9.87 -18.43 0.03
CA ALA A 560 -8.49 -18.70 -0.39
C ALA A 560 -8.42 -19.35 -1.79
N ALA A 561 -9.24 -20.38 -2.04
CA ALA A 561 -9.33 -21.06 -3.33
C ALA A 561 -9.77 -20.13 -4.50
N ARG A 562 -10.50 -19.05 -4.20
CA ARG A 562 -10.90 -18.04 -5.20
C ARG A 562 -9.77 -17.03 -5.42
N ALA A 563 -9.11 -16.59 -4.35
CA ALA A 563 -7.97 -15.69 -4.41
C ALA A 563 -6.79 -16.32 -5.15
N GLU A 564 -6.49 -17.60 -4.91
CA GLU A 564 -5.43 -18.35 -5.60
C GLU A 564 -5.63 -18.38 -7.13
N ARG A 565 -6.87 -18.34 -7.62
CA ARG A 565 -7.16 -18.25 -9.06
C ARG A 565 -6.68 -16.92 -9.67
N PHE A 566 -6.61 -15.86 -8.88
CA PHE A 566 -6.14 -14.54 -9.28
C PHE A 566 -4.66 -14.31 -8.96
N VAL A 567 -4.09 -15.04 -8.00
CA VAL A 567 -2.64 -15.05 -7.72
C VAL A 567 -1.92 -15.96 -8.72
N ARG A 568 -2.02 -15.64 -10.02
CA ARG A 568 -1.11 -16.19 -11.02
C ARG A 568 0.13 -15.33 -11.04
N THR A 569 1.06 -15.64 -10.14
CA THR A 569 2.41 -15.08 -10.21
C THR A 569 3.11 -15.64 -11.45
N PRO A 570 3.60 -14.80 -12.38
CA PRO A 570 4.43 -15.26 -13.48
C PRO A 570 5.62 -16.05 -12.95
N SER A 571 5.91 -17.21 -13.55
CA SER A 571 7.11 -17.96 -13.21
C SER A 571 8.36 -17.17 -13.59
N ALA A 572 9.50 -17.46 -12.98
CA ALA A 572 10.77 -16.85 -13.38
C ALA A 572 11.03 -17.05 -14.89
N GLU A 573 10.75 -18.24 -15.43
CA GLU A 573 10.86 -18.53 -16.86
C GLU A 573 10.00 -17.60 -17.72
N SER A 574 8.79 -17.28 -17.27
CA SER A 574 7.90 -16.32 -17.94
C SER A 574 8.46 -14.90 -17.89
N GLU A 575 9.07 -14.49 -16.78
CA GLU A 575 9.74 -13.19 -16.64
C GLU A 575 10.94 -13.08 -17.60
N PHE A 576 11.77 -14.14 -17.71
CA PHE A 576 12.88 -14.19 -18.67
C PHE A 576 12.42 -14.14 -20.13
N ALA A 577 11.34 -14.85 -20.46
CA ALA A 577 10.77 -14.83 -21.81
C ALA A 577 10.22 -13.43 -22.16
N LEU A 578 9.52 -12.79 -21.22
CA LEU A 578 9.02 -11.43 -21.38
C LEU A 578 10.17 -10.42 -21.53
N GLU A 579 11.20 -10.51 -20.70
CA GLU A 579 12.42 -9.70 -20.77
C GLU A 579 13.03 -9.77 -22.18
N ALA A 580 13.27 -10.99 -22.69
CA ALA A 580 13.85 -11.18 -24.01
C ALA A 580 12.97 -10.60 -25.13
N ALA A 581 11.68 -10.94 -25.14
CA ALA A 581 10.73 -10.51 -26.17
C ALA A 581 10.56 -8.99 -26.19
N PHE A 582 10.43 -8.36 -25.02
CA PHE A 582 10.28 -6.91 -24.90
C PHE A 582 11.52 -6.20 -25.42
N LEU A 583 12.72 -6.63 -25.00
CA LEU A 583 13.97 -5.99 -25.39
C LEU A 583 14.22 -6.13 -26.90
N ASP A 584 13.90 -7.26 -27.51
CA ASP A 584 14.03 -7.46 -28.95
C ASP A 584 13.08 -6.54 -29.73
N TYR A 585 11.82 -6.45 -29.31
CA TYR A 585 10.88 -5.54 -29.96
C TYR A 585 11.25 -4.06 -29.76
N PHE A 586 11.70 -3.68 -28.55
CA PHE A 586 12.16 -2.31 -28.29
C PHE A 586 13.40 -1.96 -29.13
N ARG A 587 14.30 -2.91 -29.39
CA ARG A 587 15.42 -2.72 -30.34
C ARG A 587 14.92 -2.46 -31.75
N ILE A 588 13.86 -3.12 -32.20
CA ILE A 588 13.25 -2.87 -33.51
C ILE A 588 12.74 -1.42 -33.57
N LEU A 589 11.95 -0.99 -32.58
CA LEU A 589 11.41 0.37 -32.52
C LEU A 589 12.49 1.45 -32.45
N SER A 590 13.58 1.19 -31.73
CA SER A 590 14.66 2.15 -31.49
C SER A 590 15.83 2.04 -32.47
N SER A 591 15.65 1.33 -33.59
CA SER A 591 16.71 1.10 -34.60
C SER A 591 18.01 0.53 -33.99
N GLY A 592 17.88 -0.30 -32.95
CA GLY A 592 18.96 -0.99 -32.25
C GLY A 592 19.76 -0.15 -31.25
N LYS A 593 19.49 1.16 -31.12
CA LYS A 593 20.25 2.07 -30.23
C LYS A 593 19.55 2.37 -28.90
N GLY A 594 18.33 1.88 -28.70
CA GLY A 594 17.52 2.17 -27.51
C GLY A 594 17.76 1.28 -26.29
N VAL A 595 18.57 0.21 -26.40
CA VAL A 595 18.75 -0.78 -25.32
C VAL A 595 20.21 -0.95 -24.96
N SER A 596 20.53 -0.86 -23.66
CA SER A 596 21.85 -1.19 -23.12
C SER A 596 21.74 -1.85 -21.75
N LYS A 597 22.74 -2.64 -21.34
CA LYS A 597 22.81 -3.17 -19.97
C LYS A 597 23.23 -2.07 -18.99
N HIS A 598 22.64 -2.06 -17.80
CA HIS A 598 23.04 -1.14 -16.73
C HIS A 598 24.01 -1.84 -15.78
N GLN A 599 25.19 -1.25 -15.58
CA GLN A 599 26.19 -1.76 -14.63
C GLN A 599 26.03 -1.03 -13.29
N SER A 600 25.75 -1.78 -12.22
CA SER A 600 25.71 -1.29 -10.84
C SER A 600 26.27 -2.39 -9.92
N GLY A 601 27.51 -2.21 -9.42
CA GLY A 601 28.15 -3.14 -8.48
C GLY A 601 28.33 -4.59 -8.99
N ASP A 602 28.46 -5.54 -8.04
CA ASP A 602 28.72 -6.97 -8.30
C ASP A 602 27.51 -7.74 -8.88
N GLU A 603 26.29 -7.17 -8.89
CA GLU A 603 25.07 -7.83 -9.40
C GLU A 603 24.40 -7.01 -10.52
N SER A 604 24.97 -7.05 -11.73
CA SER A 604 24.49 -6.29 -12.90
C SER A 604 23.63 -7.12 -13.88
N GLU A 605 23.31 -8.36 -13.55
CA GLU A 605 22.51 -9.23 -14.42
C GLU A 605 21.00 -8.93 -14.29
N GLY A 606 20.33 -8.66 -15.43
CA GLY A 606 18.89 -8.37 -15.46
C GLY A 606 18.49 -6.91 -15.29
N LEU A 607 19.47 -5.98 -15.25
CA LEU A 607 19.26 -4.54 -15.23
C LEU A 607 19.49 -3.91 -16.61
N TRP A 608 18.54 -3.10 -17.06
CA TRP A 608 18.51 -2.54 -18.39
C TRP A 608 18.34 -1.02 -18.36
N CYS A 609 18.98 -0.36 -19.32
CA CYS A 609 18.83 1.06 -19.62
C CYS A 609 18.14 1.18 -20.99
N LEU A 610 16.90 1.67 -20.96
CA LEU A 610 16.05 1.90 -22.12
C LEU A 610 16.02 3.40 -22.46
N ARG A 611 16.09 3.71 -23.75
CA ARG A 611 16.14 5.06 -24.30
C ARG A 611 14.98 5.28 -25.27
N PRO A 612 13.80 5.71 -24.77
CA PRO A 612 12.63 5.91 -25.61
C PRO A 612 12.76 7.14 -26.52
N ASP A 613 13.67 8.07 -26.21
CA ASP A 613 14.13 9.16 -27.07
C ASP A 613 14.70 8.69 -28.42
N ASN A 614 15.22 7.47 -28.49
CA ASN A 614 15.71 6.86 -29.73
C ASN A 614 14.59 6.23 -30.58
N VAL A 615 13.35 6.23 -30.11
CA VAL A 615 12.21 5.70 -30.87
C VAL A 615 11.62 6.84 -31.71
N PRO A 616 11.41 6.64 -33.04
CA PRO A 616 10.86 7.67 -33.92
C PRO A 616 9.52 8.23 -33.44
N HIS A 617 9.30 9.52 -33.66
CA HIS A 617 8.03 10.18 -33.33
C HIS A 617 6.84 9.49 -34.01
N GLY A 618 5.82 9.19 -33.22
CA GLY A 618 4.58 8.55 -33.68
C GLY A 618 4.52 7.04 -33.48
N GLU A 619 5.59 6.37 -33.02
CA GLU A 619 5.54 4.94 -32.65
C GLU A 619 4.85 4.73 -31.28
N PHE A 620 5.03 5.67 -30.35
CA PHE A 620 4.36 5.67 -29.05
C PHE A 620 3.22 6.70 -29.00
N THR A 621 2.11 6.30 -28.39
CA THR A 621 0.93 7.16 -28.20
C THR A 621 1.11 8.06 -26.97
N ILE A 622 1.69 7.52 -25.89
CA ILE A 622 1.97 8.21 -24.63
C ILE A 622 3.30 7.68 -24.10
N VAL A 623 4.25 8.56 -23.78
CA VAL A 623 5.37 8.21 -22.91
C VAL A 623 5.46 9.31 -21.86
N ASP A 624 5.35 8.92 -20.59
CA ASP A 624 5.50 9.87 -19.49
C ASP A 624 6.85 10.56 -19.60
N LYS A 625 6.78 11.89 -19.67
CA LYS A 625 7.93 12.78 -19.60
C LYS A 625 8.35 12.90 -18.13
N ASP A 626 9.64 13.02 -17.89
CA ASP A 626 10.14 13.30 -16.55
C ASP A 626 9.72 14.71 -16.07
N ALA A 627 10.10 15.07 -14.84
CA ALA A 627 9.77 16.37 -14.26
C ALA A 627 10.31 17.58 -15.06
N ALA A 628 11.29 17.35 -15.96
CA ALA A 628 11.83 18.36 -16.87
C ALA A 628 11.11 18.39 -18.23
N GLY A 629 10.14 17.51 -18.47
CA GLY A 629 9.40 17.44 -19.72
C GLY A 629 10.13 16.65 -20.82
N GLU A 630 11.21 15.93 -20.48
CA GLU A 630 11.98 15.12 -21.42
C GLU A 630 11.61 13.63 -21.33
N VAL A 631 11.72 12.94 -22.46
CA VAL A 631 11.61 11.47 -22.50
C VAL A 631 13.00 10.91 -22.19
N GLY A 632 13.39 10.99 -20.91
CA GLY A 632 14.71 10.60 -20.44
C GLY A 632 14.96 9.08 -20.47
N LYS A 633 16.23 8.70 -20.30
CA LYS A 633 16.65 7.30 -20.10
C LYS A 633 15.90 6.67 -18.92
N ARG A 634 15.51 5.40 -19.05
CA ARG A 634 14.75 4.64 -18.04
C ARG A 634 15.59 3.43 -17.61
N ILE A 635 15.83 3.28 -16.31
CA ILE A 635 16.64 2.19 -15.76
C ILE A 635 15.72 1.27 -14.97
N GLY A 636 15.72 -0.01 -15.30
CA GLY A 636 14.78 -0.96 -14.71
C GLY A 636 15.11 -2.42 -14.97
N THR A 637 14.22 -3.29 -14.50
CA THR A 637 14.29 -4.74 -14.66
C THR A 637 12.91 -5.32 -14.94
N PHE A 638 12.88 -6.49 -15.59
CA PHE A 638 11.68 -7.31 -15.79
C PHE A 638 11.55 -8.39 -14.72
N ARG A 639 12.56 -8.54 -13.84
CA ARG A 639 12.63 -9.60 -12.84
C ARG A 639 12.14 -9.09 -11.49
N ARG A 640 11.07 -9.70 -10.98
CA ARG A 640 10.41 -9.23 -9.76
C ARG A 640 11.33 -9.26 -8.54
N ALA A 641 12.13 -10.32 -8.41
CA ALA A 641 13.07 -10.48 -7.30
C ALA A 641 14.13 -9.36 -7.26
N LEU A 642 14.60 -8.89 -8.41
CA LEU A 642 15.54 -7.78 -8.50
C LEU A 642 14.86 -6.44 -8.17
N ALA A 643 13.66 -6.20 -8.72
CA ALA A 643 12.89 -4.97 -8.44
C ALA A 643 12.55 -4.81 -6.95
N GLN A 644 12.24 -5.90 -6.24
CA GLN A 644 11.96 -5.89 -4.81
C GLN A 644 13.20 -5.52 -3.96
N ARG A 645 14.39 -5.95 -4.40
CA ARG A 645 15.68 -5.65 -3.74
C ARG A 645 16.16 -4.24 -4.06
N GLN A 646 16.05 -3.80 -5.31
CA GLN A 646 16.50 -2.48 -5.79
C GLN A 646 15.32 -1.56 -6.06
N ARG A 647 14.79 -0.92 -5.02
CA ARG A 647 13.59 -0.05 -5.14
C ARG A 647 13.79 1.24 -5.93
N ASN A 648 15.02 1.57 -6.31
CA ASN A 648 15.40 2.76 -7.09
C ASN A 648 15.41 2.52 -8.60
N VAL A 649 15.06 1.32 -9.08
CA VAL A 649 14.93 1.00 -10.50
C VAL A 649 13.47 0.69 -10.85
N GLU A 650 13.08 0.92 -12.10
CA GLU A 650 11.72 0.63 -12.57
C GLU A 650 11.49 -0.88 -12.70
N PHE A 651 10.28 -1.33 -12.36
CA PHE A 651 9.83 -2.67 -12.68
C PHE A 651 9.02 -2.62 -13.99
N PHE A 652 9.60 -3.11 -15.08
CA PHE A 652 8.99 -3.11 -16.40
C PHE A 652 7.96 -4.23 -16.52
N THR A 653 6.70 -3.90 -16.21
CA THR A 653 5.54 -4.78 -16.32
C THR A 653 4.29 -3.93 -16.63
N TYR A 654 3.14 -4.56 -16.82
CA TYR A 654 1.86 -3.87 -17.01
C TYR A 654 1.62 -2.82 -15.91
N GLY A 655 1.23 -1.62 -16.31
CA GLY A 655 1.08 -0.45 -15.44
C GLY A 655 2.32 0.46 -15.39
N ASN A 656 3.47 0.00 -15.90
CA ASN A 656 4.60 0.90 -16.16
C ASN A 656 4.34 1.67 -17.47
N PRO A 657 4.44 3.02 -17.48
CA PRO A 657 4.10 3.82 -18.67
C PRO A 657 4.89 3.45 -19.93
N LEU A 658 6.19 3.16 -19.80
CA LEU A 658 7.00 2.75 -20.95
C LEU A 658 6.61 1.35 -21.43
N PHE A 659 6.39 0.43 -20.50
CA PHE A 659 5.97 -0.92 -20.82
C PHE A 659 4.63 -0.91 -21.56
N ASP A 660 3.64 -0.21 -21.03
CA ASP A 660 2.30 -0.11 -21.61
C ASP A 660 2.34 0.56 -22.99
N ALA A 661 3.14 1.61 -23.17
CA ALA A 661 3.31 2.27 -24.48
C ALA A 661 3.91 1.33 -25.53
N VAL A 662 4.89 0.51 -25.14
CA VAL A 662 5.50 -0.49 -26.04
C VAL A 662 4.50 -1.59 -26.36
N VAL A 663 3.75 -2.09 -25.39
CA VAL A 663 2.71 -3.11 -25.61
C VAL A 663 1.57 -2.57 -26.47
N GLU A 664 1.13 -1.33 -26.26
CA GLU A 664 0.10 -0.68 -27.09
C GLU A 664 0.56 -0.55 -28.55
N SER A 665 1.84 -0.21 -28.77
CA SER A 665 2.40 -0.11 -30.12
C SER A 665 2.31 -1.42 -30.89
N LEU A 666 2.42 -2.59 -30.23
CA LEU A 666 2.26 -3.90 -30.88
C LEU A 666 0.88 -4.05 -31.51
N GLY A 667 -0.17 -3.53 -30.85
CA GLY A 667 -1.56 -3.67 -31.28
C GLY A 667 -1.97 -2.68 -32.38
N GLN A 668 -1.40 -1.48 -32.37
CA GLN A 668 -1.86 -0.35 -33.19
C GLN A 668 -0.95 -0.02 -34.39
N ARG A 669 0.33 -0.41 -34.38
CA ARG A 669 1.30 0.01 -35.40
C ARG A 669 1.54 -1.07 -36.45
N LEU A 670 1.87 -0.62 -37.66
CA LEU A 670 2.17 -1.48 -38.81
C LEU A 670 3.64 -1.96 -38.84
N THR A 671 4.48 -1.44 -37.94
CA THR A 671 5.91 -1.77 -37.85
C THR A 671 6.09 -3.28 -37.67
N GLY A 672 6.80 -3.92 -38.60
CA GLY A 672 7.02 -5.36 -38.61
C GLY A 672 5.85 -6.22 -39.11
N ARG A 673 4.70 -5.63 -39.47
CA ARG A 673 3.53 -6.38 -40.00
C ARG A 673 3.56 -6.58 -41.51
N THR A 674 4.37 -5.80 -42.22
CA THR A 674 4.53 -5.92 -43.67
C THR A 674 5.99 -5.98 -44.07
N TYR A 675 6.31 -6.85 -45.03
CA TYR A 675 7.63 -6.91 -45.62
C TYR A 675 7.57 -7.47 -47.05
N ALA A 676 8.63 -7.24 -47.83
CA ALA A 676 8.82 -7.89 -49.12
C ALA A 676 10.29 -8.17 -49.35
N ILE A 677 10.67 -9.45 -49.47
CA ILE A 677 12.08 -9.84 -49.60
C ILE A 677 12.29 -10.91 -50.68
N ALA A 678 13.50 -10.89 -51.24
CA ALA A 678 14.03 -11.98 -52.05
C ALA A 678 15.25 -12.59 -51.36
N CYS A 679 15.33 -13.92 -51.33
CA CYS A 679 16.39 -14.67 -50.65
C CYS A 679 16.93 -15.79 -51.53
N GLN A 680 18.24 -16.01 -51.48
CA GLN A 680 18.91 -17.17 -52.08
C GLN A 680 19.49 -18.08 -51.00
N THR A 681 19.11 -19.35 -51.04
CA THR A 681 19.51 -20.38 -50.07
C THR A 681 20.16 -21.56 -50.79
N GLY A 682 21.02 -22.32 -50.10
CA GLY A 682 21.68 -23.49 -50.68
C GLY A 682 20.76 -24.69 -50.97
N GLY A 683 19.46 -24.59 -50.67
CA GLY A 683 18.47 -25.66 -50.85
C GLY A 683 17.73 -25.59 -52.19
N LYS A 684 16.96 -26.65 -52.52
CA LYS A 684 16.09 -26.72 -53.72
C LYS A 684 14.71 -26.08 -53.55
N THR A 685 14.38 -25.61 -52.34
CA THR A 685 13.07 -25.03 -52.04
C THR A 685 12.94 -23.69 -52.78
N ALA A 686 12.16 -23.68 -53.86
CA ALA A 686 11.78 -22.47 -54.58
C ALA A 686 10.37 -22.08 -54.11
N PHE A 687 10.18 -20.82 -53.72
CA PHE A 687 8.89 -20.31 -53.28
C PHE A 687 8.70 -18.89 -53.79
N ILE A 688 7.52 -18.60 -54.33
CA ILE A 688 7.09 -17.23 -54.59
C ILE A 688 5.65 -17.10 -54.13
N GLY A 689 5.41 -16.23 -53.17
CA GLY A 689 4.14 -16.25 -52.46
C GLY A 689 4.02 -15.21 -51.38
N LEU A 690 2.87 -15.28 -50.70
CA LEU A 690 2.54 -14.46 -49.56
C LEU A 690 2.76 -15.27 -48.29
N GLU A 691 3.44 -14.67 -47.31
CA GLU A 691 3.27 -15.06 -45.91
C GLU A 691 2.08 -14.29 -45.34
N MET A 692 1.17 -14.98 -44.67
CA MET A 692 0.01 -14.38 -44.04
C MET A 692 -0.05 -14.79 -42.58
N ILE A 693 -0.07 -13.81 -41.68
CA ILE A 693 -0.29 -14.00 -40.26
C ILE A 693 -1.73 -13.65 -39.99
N VAL A 694 -2.52 -14.63 -39.59
CA VAL A 694 -3.95 -14.48 -39.31
C VAL A 694 -4.25 -14.75 -37.84
N ALA A 695 -5.24 -14.04 -37.31
CA ALA A 695 -5.69 -14.15 -35.93
C ALA A 695 -7.21 -14.19 -35.85
N ALA A 696 -7.75 -14.80 -34.80
CA ALA A 696 -9.14 -14.62 -34.43
C ALA A 696 -9.28 -13.33 -33.61
N ARG A 697 -10.25 -12.46 -33.94
CA ARG A 697 -10.58 -11.28 -33.13
C ARG A 697 -12.08 -11.20 -32.84
N PRO A 698 -12.47 -10.90 -31.60
CA PRO A 698 -13.86 -10.60 -31.28
C PRO A 698 -14.26 -9.26 -31.90
N ARG A 699 -15.55 -9.10 -32.21
CA ARG A 699 -16.12 -7.84 -32.70
C ARG A 699 -16.38 -6.91 -31.52
N LEU A 700 -15.30 -6.52 -30.86
CA LEU A 700 -15.29 -5.70 -29.65
C LEU A 700 -14.57 -4.38 -29.93
N SER A 701 -15.18 -3.25 -29.58
CA SER A 701 -14.51 -1.95 -29.56
C SER A 701 -14.11 -1.59 -28.12
N PRO A 702 -13.05 -0.79 -27.90
CA PRO A 702 -12.62 -0.38 -26.57
C PRO A 702 -13.70 0.37 -25.74
N SER A 703 -14.69 0.95 -26.42
CA SER A 703 -15.83 1.64 -25.78
C SER A 703 -16.99 0.71 -25.40
N ASP A 704 -16.97 -0.55 -25.84
CA ASP A 704 -18.10 -1.47 -25.64
C ASP A 704 -18.12 -2.10 -24.24
N VAL A 705 -16.95 -2.22 -23.59
CA VAL A 705 -16.75 -2.90 -22.30
C VAL A 705 -15.66 -2.22 -21.48
N SER A 706 -15.51 -2.61 -20.20
CA SER A 706 -14.41 -2.13 -19.37
C SER A 706 -13.04 -2.60 -19.90
N PRO A 707 -11.95 -1.84 -19.64
CA PRO A 707 -10.59 -2.24 -20.04
C PRO A 707 -10.20 -3.65 -19.56
N SER A 708 -10.62 -4.04 -18.36
CA SER A 708 -10.37 -5.37 -17.80
C SER A 708 -11.01 -6.48 -18.62
N LEU A 709 -12.25 -6.29 -19.08
CA LEU A 709 -12.93 -7.26 -19.94
C LEU A 709 -12.32 -7.29 -21.34
N SER A 710 -11.90 -6.14 -21.86
CA SER A 710 -11.15 -6.08 -23.13
C SER A 710 -9.85 -6.87 -23.05
N ASN A 711 -9.08 -6.72 -21.97
CA ASN A 711 -7.83 -7.46 -21.76
C ASN A 711 -8.06 -8.98 -21.65
N LEU A 712 -9.17 -9.37 -21.02
CA LEU A 712 -9.52 -10.79 -20.87
C LEU A 712 -9.92 -11.41 -22.21
N ALA A 713 -10.67 -10.69 -23.05
CA ALA A 713 -10.90 -11.11 -24.43
C ALA A 713 -9.57 -11.24 -25.20
N GLU A 714 -8.68 -10.27 -25.08
CA GLU A 714 -7.37 -10.32 -25.73
C GLU A 714 -6.52 -11.52 -25.26
N ALA A 715 -6.65 -11.94 -24.00
CA ALA A 715 -6.00 -13.15 -23.48
C ALA A 715 -6.55 -14.45 -24.10
N ILE A 716 -7.86 -14.50 -24.36
CA ILE A 716 -8.53 -15.65 -25.00
C ILE A 716 -8.17 -15.73 -26.49
N PHE A 717 -8.22 -14.59 -27.20
CA PHE A 717 -8.08 -14.52 -28.65
C PHE A 717 -6.64 -14.29 -29.12
N GLY A 718 -5.86 -13.47 -28.40
CA GLY A 718 -4.54 -12.98 -28.80
C GLY A 718 -3.41 -14.01 -28.75
N THR A 719 -3.64 -15.17 -28.12
CA THR A 719 -2.66 -16.27 -28.05
C THR A 719 -2.66 -17.16 -29.30
N GLN A 720 -3.65 -17.02 -30.18
CA GLN A 720 -3.89 -17.91 -31.32
C GLN A 720 -3.60 -17.17 -32.63
N ARG A 721 -2.31 -16.95 -32.97
CA ARG A 721 -1.90 -16.50 -34.32
C ARG A 721 -1.47 -17.68 -35.16
N ARG A 722 -1.78 -17.65 -36.46
CA ARG A 722 -1.39 -18.69 -37.42
C ARG A 722 -0.62 -18.06 -38.57
N GLN A 723 0.58 -18.60 -38.80
CA GLN A 723 1.42 -18.26 -39.95
C GLN A 723 1.11 -19.23 -41.09
N LEU A 724 0.83 -18.69 -42.26
CA LEU A 724 0.44 -19.43 -43.45
C LEU A 724 1.26 -18.94 -44.64
N PHE A 725 1.62 -19.85 -45.54
CA PHE A 725 2.35 -19.53 -46.77
C PHE A 725 1.49 -19.89 -47.98
N VAL A 726 1.21 -18.88 -48.80
CA VAL A 726 0.31 -18.97 -49.94
C VAL A 726 1.11 -18.80 -51.22
N PRO A 727 1.33 -19.88 -52.00
CA PRO A 727 2.08 -19.78 -53.24
C PRO A 727 1.26 -19.02 -54.30
N LEU A 728 1.92 -18.18 -55.10
CA LEU A 728 1.29 -17.59 -56.30
C LEU A 728 1.08 -18.64 -57.40
N LEU A 729 1.90 -19.69 -57.40
CA LEU A 729 1.80 -20.80 -58.35
C LEU A 729 0.77 -21.82 -57.85
N ARG A 730 -0.36 -21.93 -58.57
CA ARG A 730 -1.41 -22.91 -58.26
C ARG A 730 -0.87 -24.34 -58.25
N GLY A 731 -1.23 -25.10 -57.21
CA GLY A 731 -0.85 -26.52 -57.07
C GLY A 731 0.59 -26.75 -56.58
N GLN A 732 1.35 -25.70 -56.28
CA GLN A 732 2.65 -25.84 -55.63
C GLN A 732 2.47 -26.34 -54.20
N SER A 733 3.07 -27.50 -53.86
CA SER A 733 3.16 -27.95 -52.47
C SER A 733 4.17 -27.09 -51.72
N VAL A 734 3.78 -26.60 -50.55
CA VAL A 734 4.58 -25.70 -49.71
C VAL A 734 4.82 -26.35 -48.36
N ASP A 735 6.08 -26.50 -47.98
CA ASP A 735 6.47 -26.84 -46.61
C ASP A 735 6.60 -25.53 -45.81
N GLY A 736 5.51 -25.13 -45.16
CA GLY A 736 5.47 -23.90 -44.37
C GLY A 736 6.45 -23.91 -43.19
N SER A 737 6.78 -25.07 -42.64
CA SER A 737 7.72 -25.18 -41.51
C SER A 737 9.15 -24.82 -41.92
N GLN A 738 9.57 -25.24 -43.11
CA GLN A 738 10.86 -24.87 -43.68
C GLN A 738 10.95 -23.37 -44.00
N LEU A 739 9.88 -22.77 -44.53
CA LEU A 739 9.83 -21.35 -44.83
C LEU A 739 9.84 -20.49 -43.55
N ALA A 740 9.10 -20.90 -42.51
CA ALA A 740 9.14 -20.24 -41.21
C ALA A 740 10.55 -20.30 -40.59
N ALA A 741 11.19 -21.47 -40.61
CA ALA A 741 12.57 -21.63 -40.12
C ALA A 741 13.59 -20.79 -40.92
N LEU A 742 13.39 -20.68 -42.24
CA LEU A 742 14.18 -19.80 -43.09
C LEU A 742 14.06 -18.34 -42.66
N LEU A 743 12.84 -17.82 -42.49
CA LEU A 743 12.62 -16.44 -42.07
C LEU A 743 13.27 -16.13 -40.72
N VAL A 744 13.16 -17.04 -39.75
CA VAL A 744 13.86 -16.92 -38.46
C VAL A 744 15.38 -16.85 -38.66
N SER A 745 15.94 -17.62 -39.59
CA SER A 745 17.39 -17.61 -39.86
C SER A 745 17.92 -16.31 -40.48
N LEU A 746 17.08 -15.53 -41.17
CA LEU A 746 17.47 -14.25 -41.79
C LEU A 746 17.82 -13.17 -40.75
N SER A 747 17.34 -13.32 -39.52
CA SER A 747 17.60 -12.42 -38.39
C SER A 747 19.00 -12.58 -37.79
N LYS A 748 19.72 -13.68 -38.09
CA LYS A 748 21.05 -13.97 -37.53
C LYS A 748 22.15 -13.26 -38.31
N LYS A 749 22.80 -12.27 -37.69
CA LYS A 749 23.95 -11.56 -38.28
C LYS A 749 25.09 -12.53 -38.62
N GLY A 750 25.45 -12.63 -39.90
CA GLY A 750 26.69 -13.24 -40.38
C GLY A 750 26.62 -14.74 -40.75
N GLU A 751 25.54 -15.45 -40.41
CA GLU A 751 25.42 -16.91 -40.62
C GLU A 751 24.18 -17.35 -41.42
N GLY A 752 23.36 -16.39 -41.87
CA GLY A 752 22.14 -16.65 -42.64
C GLY A 752 22.29 -16.55 -44.17
N PRO A 753 21.31 -17.07 -44.94
CA PRO A 753 21.29 -16.92 -46.38
C PRO A 753 21.16 -15.45 -46.81
N ARG A 754 21.75 -15.10 -47.98
CA ARG A 754 21.73 -13.73 -48.50
C ARG A 754 20.31 -13.36 -48.95
N TRP A 755 19.82 -12.22 -48.46
CA TRP A 755 18.52 -11.67 -48.83
C TRP A 755 18.63 -10.18 -49.17
N ARG A 756 17.60 -9.65 -49.86
CA ARG A 756 17.45 -8.24 -50.20
C ARG A 756 15.99 -7.82 -50.09
N ASP A 757 15.76 -6.55 -49.78
CA ASP A 757 14.44 -5.94 -49.86
C ASP A 757 13.95 -5.84 -51.31
N LEU A 758 12.64 -5.97 -51.48
CA LEU A 758 11.92 -5.74 -52.73
C LEU A 758 11.10 -4.46 -52.59
N SER A 759 11.24 -3.55 -53.55
CA SER A 759 10.35 -2.40 -53.65
C SER A 759 8.96 -2.83 -54.11
N GLY A 760 7.95 -1.97 -53.88
CA GLY A 760 6.59 -2.22 -54.41
C GLY A 760 6.57 -2.41 -55.94
N GLY A 761 7.48 -1.75 -56.66
CA GLY A 761 7.67 -1.95 -58.10
C GLY A 761 8.22 -3.34 -58.45
N ASP A 762 9.21 -3.83 -57.68
CA ASP A 762 9.77 -5.18 -57.86
C ASP A 762 8.71 -6.25 -57.63
N VAL A 763 7.93 -6.11 -56.56
CA VAL A 763 6.82 -7.03 -56.23
C VAL A 763 5.78 -7.04 -57.35
N GLN A 764 5.36 -5.86 -57.83
CA GLN A 764 4.36 -5.77 -58.89
C GLN A 764 4.86 -6.40 -60.21
N GLN A 765 6.15 -6.24 -60.54
CA GLN A 765 6.73 -6.89 -61.72
C GLN A 765 6.76 -8.41 -61.59
N LEU A 766 7.09 -8.93 -60.41
CA LEU A 766 7.07 -10.37 -60.14
C LEU A 766 5.65 -10.94 -60.22
N VAL A 767 4.69 -10.30 -59.56
CA VAL A 767 3.28 -10.75 -59.52
C VAL A 767 2.63 -10.75 -60.90
N ARG A 768 2.90 -9.73 -61.74
CA ARG A 768 2.37 -9.65 -63.12
C ARG A 768 2.71 -10.87 -63.99
N ARG A 769 3.81 -11.57 -63.69
CA ARG A 769 4.22 -12.79 -64.42
C ARG A 769 3.33 -14.00 -64.11
N PHE A 770 2.59 -13.96 -63.00
CA PHE A 770 1.82 -15.10 -62.51
C PHE A 770 0.32 -14.81 -62.45
N ASP A 771 -0.11 -13.66 -61.91
CA ASP A 771 -1.50 -13.52 -61.46
C ASP A 771 -2.04 -12.08 -61.34
N GLY A 772 -1.84 -11.26 -62.38
CA GLY A 772 -2.42 -9.91 -62.43
C GLY A 772 -1.75 -8.92 -61.47
N ASP A 773 -2.48 -8.39 -60.49
CA ASP A 773 -1.96 -7.47 -59.48
C ASP A 773 -1.94 -8.07 -58.06
N LEU A 774 -1.12 -7.46 -57.18
CA LEU A 774 -0.93 -7.93 -55.81
C LEU A 774 -2.24 -7.93 -55.01
N SER A 775 -3.10 -6.91 -55.18
CA SER A 775 -4.40 -6.82 -54.51
C SER A 775 -5.29 -8.03 -54.82
N THR A 776 -5.32 -8.46 -56.07
CA THR A 776 -6.10 -9.62 -56.52
C THR A 776 -5.57 -10.91 -55.92
N CYS A 777 -4.24 -11.04 -55.82
CA CYS A 777 -3.60 -12.18 -55.17
C CYS A 777 -3.96 -12.26 -53.68
N VAL A 778 -3.89 -11.12 -52.97
CA VAL A 778 -4.21 -11.05 -51.54
C VAL A 778 -5.67 -11.37 -51.27
N ASN A 779 -6.61 -10.75 -52.01
CA ASN A 779 -8.04 -10.98 -51.82
C ASN A 779 -8.40 -12.45 -52.05
N ARG A 780 -7.84 -13.06 -53.10
CA ARG A 780 -8.07 -14.47 -53.37
C ARG A 780 -7.47 -15.39 -52.30
N ALA A 781 -6.25 -15.11 -51.87
CA ALA A 781 -5.61 -15.85 -50.78
C ALA A 781 -6.47 -15.79 -49.51
N MET A 782 -7.02 -14.63 -49.17
CA MET A 782 -7.96 -14.48 -48.06
C MET A 782 -9.23 -15.33 -48.26
N ASP A 783 -9.88 -15.25 -49.43
CA ASP A 783 -11.11 -15.99 -49.72
C ASP A 783 -10.92 -17.52 -49.65
N GLU A 784 -9.77 -18.03 -50.12
CA GLU A 784 -9.45 -19.46 -50.08
C GLU A 784 -9.11 -19.96 -48.66
N ILE A 785 -8.47 -19.11 -47.84
CA ILE A 785 -7.89 -19.52 -46.55
C ILE A 785 -8.83 -19.30 -45.37
N ILE A 786 -9.60 -18.20 -45.36
CA ILE A 786 -10.47 -17.81 -44.24
C ILE A 786 -11.38 -18.98 -43.80
N PRO A 787 -12.09 -19.71 -44.69
CA PRO A 787 -13.00 -20.77 -44.26
C PRO A 787 -12.28 -21.90 -43.50
N ALA A 788 -11.11 -22.33 -43.99
CA ALA A 788 -10.33 -23.40 -43.38
C ALA A 788 -9.73 -22.95 -42.04
N VAL A 789 -9.19 -21.74 -41.97
CA VAL A 789 -8.61 -21.17 -40.74
C VAL A 789 -9.67 -20.94 -39.68
N ARG A 790 -10.86 -20.47 -40.08
CA ARG A 790 -11.99 -20.26 -39.16
C ARG A 790 -12.38 -21.56 -38.46
N LEU A 791 -12.37 -22.69 -39.15
CA LEU A 791 -12.62 -24.01 -38.53
C LEU A 791 -11.55 -24.39 -37.50
N VAL A 792 -10.28 -24.08 -37.77
CA VAL A 792 -9.18 -24.34 -36.83
C VAL A 792 -9.32 -23.48 -35.57
N PHE A 793 -9.57 -22.18 -35.72
CA PHE A 793 -9.80 -21.29 -34.58
C PHE A 793 -11.06 -21.65 -33.81
N ALA A 794 -12.15 -22.01 -34.49
CA ALA A 794 -13.38 -22.44 -33.84
C ALA A 794 -13.14 -23.64 -32.92
N LYS A 795 -12.30 -24.62 -33.33
CA LYS A 795 -11.91 -25.75 -32.49
C LYS A 795 -11.04 -25.33 -31.29
N ALA A 796 -10.08 -24.44 -31.52
CA ALA A 796 -9.17 -23.98 -30.47
C ALA A 796 -9.86 -23.11 -29.41
N LEU A 797 -10.91 -22.38 -29.78
CA LEU A 797 -11.63 -21.45 -28.92
C LEU A 797 -12.78 -22.09 -28.13
N VAL A 798 -13.16 -23.36 -28.41
CA VAL A 798 -14.31 -24.02 -27.74
C VAL A 798 -14.16 -24.01 -26.22
N GLU A 799 -13.06 -24.54 -25.71
CA GLU A 799 -12.84 -24.70 -24.27
C GLU A 799 -12.58 -23.36 -23.55
N PRO A 800 -11.72 -22.45 -24.07
CA PRO A 800 -11.56 -21.12 -23.48
C PRO A 800 -12.86 -20.31 -23.39
N LEU A 801 -13.68 -20.31 -24.46
CA LEU A 801 -14.96 -19.58 -24.44
C LEU A 801 -15.99 -20.25 -23.52
N ALA A 802 -16.01 -21.58 -23.44
CA ALA A 802 -16.88 -22.28 -22.50
C ALA A 802 -16.53 -21.95 -21.04
N SER A 803 -15.24 -21.96 -20.68
CA SER A 803 -14.77 -21.58 -19.35
C SER A 803 -15.12 -20.13 -19.01
N GLU A 804 -14.97 -19.22 -19.96
CA GLU A 804 -15.29 -17.81 -19.75
C GLU A 804 -16.80 -17.56 -19.57
N ARG A 805 -17.64 -18.28 -20.32
CA ARG A 805 -19.11 -18.22 -20.13
C ARG A 805 -19.52 -18.70 -18.75
N GLU A 806 -18.91 -19.77 -18.25
CA GLU A 806 -19.16 -20.27 -16.90
C GLU A 806 -18.76 -19.23 -15.84
N ARG A 807 -17.60 -18.60 -16.00
CA ARG A 807 -17.15 -17.49 -15.13
C ARG A 807 -18.17 -16.35 -15.11
N ILE A 808 -18.61 -15.90 -16.28
CA ILE A 808 -19.62 -14.84 -16.43
C ILE A 808 -20.93 -15.23 -15.73
N ALA A 809 -21.41 -16.46 -15.95
CA ALA A 809 -22.66 -16.94 -15.35
C ALA A 809 -22.62 -17.02 -13.82
N VAL A 810 -21.48 -17.38 -13.24
CA VAL A 810 -21.27 -17.38 -11.78
C VAL A 810 -21.22 -15.94 -11.25
N GLN A 811 -20.42 -15.06 -11.85
CA GLN A 811 -20.27 -13.68 -11.39
C GLN A 811 -21.59 -12.90 -11.50
N ARG A 812 -22.34 -13.10 -12.59
CA ARG A 812 -23.65 -12.46 -12.80
C ARG A 812 -24.67 -12.87 -11.73
N ARG A 813 -24.75 -14.16 -11.37
CA ARG A 813 -25.67 -14.61 -10.30
C ARG A 813 -25.37 -13.90 -8.98
N GLN A 814 -24.09 -13.81 -8.63
CA GLN A 814 -23.63 -13.12 -7.42
C GLN A 814 -23.97 -11.62 -7.43
N LEU A 815 -23.81 -10.95 -8.58
CA LEU A 815 -24.11 -9.52 -8.71
C LEU A 815 -25.63 -9.22 -8.63
N ILE A 816 -26.48 -10.11 -9.15
CA ILE A 816 -27.94 -9.95 -9.12
C ILE A 816 -28.51 -10.25 -7.73
N GLU A 817 -27.95 -11.23 -7.02
CA GLU A 817 -28.38 -11.61 -5.66
C GLU A 817 -27.99 -10.57 -4.59
N GLY A 818 -26.97 -9.73 -4.86
CA GLY A 818 -26.47 -8.69 -3.95
C GLY A 818 -27.31 -7.41 -3.81
N ALA A 819 -28.39 -7.27 -4.59
CA ALA A 819 -29.43 -6.24 -4.46
C ALA A 819 -29.00 -4.75 -4.44
N ASP A 820 -27.90 -4.35 -5.10
CA ASP A 820 -27.58 -2.94 -5.34
C ASP A 820 -27.62 -2.56 -6.84
N ALA A 821 -27.88 -1.28 -7.13
CA ALA A 821 -28.01 -0.79 -8.50
C ALA A 821 -26.70 -0.90 -9.31
N ALA A 822 -25.56 -0.87 -8.62
CA ALA A 822 -24.23 -1.02 -9.23
C ALA A 822 -23.99 -2.45 -9.74
N GLY A 823 -24.33 -3.47 -8.93
CA GLY A 823 -24.21 -4.88 -9.31
C GLY A 823 -25.12 -5.23 -10.48
N ALA A 824 -26.34 -4.67 -10.53
CA ALA A 824 -27.23 -4.84 -11.68
C ALA A 824 -26.64 -4.26 -12.98
N ALA A 825 -26.00 -3.08 -12.92
CA ALA A 825 -25.35 -2.49 -14.09
C ALA A 825 -24.13 -3.32 -14.55
N GLU A 826 -23.33 -3.83 -13.62
CA GLU A 826 -22.19 -4.69 -13.93
C GLU A 826 -22.63 -6.03 -14.54
N ALA A 827 -23.73 -6.62 -14.05
CA ALA A 827 -24.32 -7.83 -14.61
C ALA A 827 -24.74 -7.65 -16.09
N VAL A 828 -25.33 -6.49 -16.44
CA VAL A 828 -25.68 -6.15 -17.83
C VAL A 828 -24.43 -5.99 -18.71
N MET A 829 -23.36 -5.38 -18.18
CA MET A 829 -22.08 -5.28 -18.91
C MET A 829 -21.49 -6.66 -19.21
N LEU A 830 -21.55 -7.59 -18.25
CA LEU A 830 -21.07 -8.96 -18.43
C LEU A 830 -21.87 -9.75 -19.48
N GLU A 831 -23.19 -9.56 -19.54
CA GLU A 831 -24.03 -10.14 -20.62
C GLU A 831 -23.63 -9.60 -21.99
N ARG A 832 -23.46 -8.27 -22.10
CA ARG A 832 -23.02 -7.64 -23.35
C ARG A 832 -21.65 -8.16 -23.78
N TYR A 833 -20.71 -8.27 -22.85
CA TYR A 833 -19.39 -8.84 -23.10
C TYR A 833 -19.48 -10.29 -23.60
N SER A 834 -20.29 -11.14 -22.96
CA SER A 834 -20.51 -12.53 -23.39
C SER A 834 -20.99 -12.62 -24.84
N ALA A 835 -21.91 -11.75 -25.25
CA ALA A 835 -22.40 -11.72 -26.63
C ALA A 835 -21.33 -11.26 -27.63
N LEU A 836 -20.46 -10.33 -27.24
CA LEU A 836 -19.40 -9.80 -28.11
C LEU A 836 -18.26 -10.81 -28.31
N ILE A 837 -17.87 -11.59 -27.30
CA ILE A 837 -16.84 -12.63 -27.45
C ILE A 837 -17.33 -13.82 -28.29
N ASP A 838 -18.63 -14.09 -28.32
CA ASP A 838 -19.22 -15.11 -29.19
C ASP A 838 -19.25 -14.69 -30.67
N SER A 839 -19.13 -13.39 -30.92
CA SER A 839 -19.11 -12.78 -32.24
C SER A 839 -17.69 -12.41 -32.64
N TRP A 840 -16.96 -13.34 -33.27
CA TRP A 840 -15.58 -13.12 -33.72
C TRP A 840 -15.38 -13.44 -35.19
N ASP A 841 -14.32 -12.90 -35.77
CA ASP A 841 -13.93 -13.10 -37.16
C ASP A 841 -12.43 -13.39 -37.32
N VAL A 842 -12.04 -13.87 -38.50
CA VAL A 842 -10.62 -14.05 -38.85
C VAL A 842 -10.11 -12.78 -39.49
N VAL A 843 -9.06 -12.19 -38.90
CA VAL A 843 -8.42 -10.97 -39.38
C VAL A 843 -7.00 -11.24 -39.85
N LEU A 844 -6.56 -10.50 -40.86
CA LEU A 844 -5.17 -10.45 -41.29
C LEU A 844 -4.39 -9.53 -40.34
N ASP A 845 -3.45 -10.09 -39.59
CA ASP A 845 -2.63 -9.36 -38.62
C ASP A 845 -1.28 -8.92 -39.23
N GLY A 846 -0.76 -9.67 -40.20
CA GLY A 846 0.45 -9.32 -40.95
C GLY A 846 0.53 -10.02 -42.31
N ILE A 847 1.26 -9.42 -43.25
CA ILE A 847 1.45 -9.95 -44.61
C ILE A 847 2.87 -9.69 -45.14
N GLY A 848 3.52 -10.73 -45.61
CA GLY A 848 4.84 -10.69 -46.23
C GLY A 848 4.81 -11.14 -47.68
N PHE A 849 5.67 -10.58 -48.53
CA PHE A 849 5.97 -11.14 -49.85
C PHE A 849 7.35 -11.81 -49.83
N LEU A 850 7.41 -13.07 -50.22
CA LEU A 850 8.63 -13.87 -50.14
C LEU A 850 8.95 -14.51 -51.49
N ALA A 851 10.15 -14.23 -52.00
CA ALA A 851 10.72 -14.89 -53.18
C ALA A 851 12.02 -15.64 -52.81
N VAL A 852 11.94 -16.97 -52.71
CA VAL A 852 13.07 -17.85 -52.36
C VAL A 852 13.54 -18.61 -53.59
N ASN A 853 14.84 -18.53 -53.90
CA ASN A 853 15.48 -19.25 -55.01
C ASN A 853 14.81 -19.05 -56.38
N VAL A 854 14.15 -17.90 -56.56
CA VAL A 854 13.55 -17.47 -57.83
C VAL A 854 14.65 -16.82 -58.66
N ARG A 855 14.89 -17.31 -59.88
CA ARG A 855 15.81 -16.66 -60.83
C ARG A 855 15.14 -15.40 -61.39
N ASN A 856 15.90 -14.30 -61.49
CA ASN A 856 15.44 -13.02 -62.05
C ASN A 856 14.76 -13.15 -63.41
#